data_AF-A0A1Z9AM53-F1
#
_entry.id   AF-A0A1Z9AM53-F1
#
_cell.length_a   1.000
_cell.length_b   1.000
_cell.length_c   1.000
_cell.angle_alpha   90.00
_cell.angle_beta   90.00
_cell.angle_gamma   90.00
#
_symmetry.space_group_name_H-M   'P 1'
#
loop_
_entity.id
_entity.type
_entity.pdbx_description
1 polymer ?
#
loop_
_entity_poly.entity_id
_entity_poly.type
_entity_poly.pdbx_seq_one_letter_code
_entity_poly.pdbx_strand_id
1 'polypeptide(L)'
;MPGWQIATALSIILLLGLGTHIFYRRPPSVLWPSLPLAFGAALLFSVGDLIANQWPDHKAVREVGMFLAYTGLLCITPAWWVFSCRFSQISGYSSVCSRFDVRWLIGINAILWVALLTNPIHGAFFESHPESRSSYGPLWYLTAAVNYLALLGTVILHSRGAFLEKDPTIRSHCRFLVGAILIPLILNMTYVMSPFVLSYDPTALGFAISSAILLYAVRKRGLFTLEQVSLPSLLNTDLDAIVIISRYRRILYANPAAEAFFGSSFLQAGASVDPLFEASATTFRLPEPSRTLPITEPSDHLVTSPSGEEKWFVIETSGVIESSGRQVGVCLRLRDQTALRNAHREGARRLGLLEAIGQSSGNGLLVEDDSGQITYTNQALRTMWGLAEESIPTHTDQLAQVLSDQIGSLPAPHRLFDAETFGPRTGFATQSADCTLTDGRILEVQTFRVSTPHGLEGRTWRFIDVTKPRAETQLMIQNQKLEGLGILADGIAHEFNNLLATIVGNAELIRENLDDDADSSTSLEELEGAALQASERTRQLIAYAGKASFERETINLGELVREVGELSAVSFPGHVKLDFRLHPNLPLVRAGAPELRQVVMNFLMNSADALGEKPGTITVTSGIGQPDRMPHAEASVEYGDPADVGLYVQVSDDGCGINPLVINQVFDPFFTTKFAGRGLGLAASRGILESHSASFRVESILGIGSRFSFLLPLNSDSDQ
;
A
#
# COMPACT_ATOMS: atom_id res chain seq x y z
N MET A 1 -77.18 -19.60 -45.83
CA MET A 1 -77.42 -18.80 -44.61
C MET A 1 -77.62 -17.36 -45.03
N PRO A 2 -78.67 -16.66 -44.55
CA PRO A 2 -78.77 -15.21 -44.65
C PRO A 2 -77.45 -14.52 -44.30
N GLY A 3 -77.04 -13.51 -45.08
CA GLY A 3 -75.76 -12.83 -44.87
C GLY A 3 -75.58 -12.24 -43.45
N TRP A 4 -76.68 -11.85 -42.80
CA TRP A 4 -76.69 -11.34 -41.43
C TRP A 4 -76.25 -12.39 -40.40
N GLN A 5 -76.67 -13.65 -40.55
CA GLN A 5 -76.29 -14.73 -39.62
C GLN A 5 -74.79 -14.95 -39.62
N ILE A 6 -74.16 -14.86 -40.80
CA ILE A 6 -72.71 -15.03 -40.94
C ILE A 6 -71.97 -13.88 -40.25
N ALA A 7 -72.42 -12.63 -40.45
CA ALA A 7 -71.82 -11.45 -39.83
C ALA A 7 -71.87 -11.51 -38.30
N THR A 8 -73.04 -11.83 -37.74
CA THR A 8 -73.27 -11.87 -36.29
C THR A 8 -72.56 -13.05 -35.64
N ALA A 9 -72.58 -14.24 -36.25
CA ALA A 9 -71.83 -15.40 -35.77
C ALA A 9 -70.31 -15.14 -35.79
N LEU A 10 -69.78 -14.55 -36.86
CA LEU A 10 -68.36 -14.21 -36.97
C LEU A 10 -67.96 -13.19 -35.89
N SER A 11 -68.82 -12.20 -35.62
CA SER A 11 -68.59 -11.22 -34.56
C SER A 11 -68.48 -11.86 -33.19
N ILE A 12 -69.41 -12.75 -32.84
CA ILE A 12 -69.43 -13.44 -31.54
C ILE A 12 -68.16 -14.29 -31.38
N ILE A 13 -67.81 -15.08 -32.40
CA ILE A 13 -66.62 -15.96 -32.37
C ILE A 13 -65.34 -15.14 -32.19
N LEU A 14 -65.17 -14.05 -32.96
CA LEU A 14 -63.96 -13.24 -32.89
C LEU A 14 -63.86 -12.43 -31.60
N LEU A 15 -64.98 -11.93 -31.05
CA LEU A 15 -65.00 -11.24 -29.77
C LEU A 15 -64.64 -12.19 -28.61
N LEU A 16 -65.17 -13.42 -28.61
CA LEU A 16 -64.81 -14.45 -27.62
C LEU A 16 -63.34 -14.86 -27.75
N GLY A 17 -62.84 -15.04 -28.98
CA GLY A 17 -61.44 -15.35 -29.25
C GLY A 17 -60.49 -14.24 -28.80
N LEU A 18 -60.81 -12.98 -29.11
CA LEU A 18 -60.06 -11.80 -28.68
C LEU A 18 -60.06 -11.67 -27.15
N GLY A 19 -61.24 -11.79 -26.52
CA GLY A 19 -61.38 -11.77 -25.07
C GLY A 19 -60.48 -12.81 -24.42
N THR A 20 -60.64 -14.09 -24.79
CA THR A 20 -59.85 -15.21 -24.23
C THR A 20 -58.35 -14.97 -24.37
N HIS A 21 -57.90 -14.48 -25.53
CA HIS A 21 -56.48 -14.23 -25.76
C HIS A 21 -55.93 -13.08 -24.90
N ILE A 22 -56.72 -12.01 -24.72
CA ILE A 22 -56.35 -10.89 -23.86
C ILE A 22 -56.30 -11.32 -22.39
N PHE A 23 -57.27 -12.10 -21.90
CA PHE A 23 -57.26 -12.63 -20.54
C PHE A 23 -56.03 -13.51 -20.26
N TYR A 24 -55.63 -14.34 -21.24
CA TYR A 24 -54.44 -15.16 -21.13
C TYR A 24 -53.14 -14.33 -21.04
N ARG A 25 -53.04 -13.22 -21.79
CA ARG A 25 -51.84 -12.38 -21.82
C ARG A 25 -51.64 -11.47 -20.61
N ARG A 26 -52.63 -11.33 -19.72
CA ARG A 26 -52.56 -10.48 -18.51
C ARG A 26 -52.04 -9.06 -18.80
N PRO A 27 -52.77 -8.23 -19.58
CA PRO A 27 -52.38 -6.85 -19.83
C PRO A 27 -52.29 -6.06 -18.51
N PRO A 28 -51.62 -4.89 -18.51
CA PRO A 28 -51.44 -4.06 -17.31
C PRO A 28 -52.73 -3.89 -16.51
N SER A 29 -52.65 -4.05 -15.19
CA SER A 29 -53.79 -3.98 -14.27
C SER A 29 -54.61 -2.68 -14.42
N VAL A 30 -53.95 -1.60 -14.83
CA VAL A 30 -54.58 -0.28 -15.08
C VAL A 30 -55.67 -0.35 -16.17
N LEU A 31 -55.57 -1.24 -17.15
CA LEU A 31 -56.58 -1.38 -18.22
C LEU A 31 -57.86 -2.12 -17.76
N TRP A 32 -57.85 -2.69 -16.54
CA TRP A 32 -59.00 -3.37 -15.93
C TRP A 32 -59.82 -2.40 -15.08
N PRO A 33 -61.17 -2.38 -15.18
CA PRO A 33 -62.05 -3.30 -15.91
C PRO A 33 -62.46 -2.81 -17.31
N SER A 34 -61.95 -1.67 -17.78
CA SER A 34 -62.44 -1.02 -19.01
C SER A 34 -62.31 -1.86 -20.27
N LEU A 35 -61.22 -2.62 -20.41
CA LEU A 35 -60.95 -3.43 -21.59
C LEU A 35 -61.97 -4.60 -21.74
N PRO A 36 -62.22 -5.44 -20.71
CA PRO A 36 -63.31 -6.42 -20.74
C PRO A 36 -64.69 -5.81 -20.93
N LEU A 37 -64.94 -4.65 -20.32
CA LEU A 37 -66.24 -3.98 -20.42
C LEU A 37 -66.54 -3.59 -21.87
N ALA A 38 -65.54 -3.10 -22.61
CA ALA A 38 -65.69 -2.72 -24.01
C ALA A 38 -66.01 -3.91 -24.91
N PHE A 39 -65.30 -5.04 -24.73
CA PHE A 39 -65.58 -6.26 -25.50
C PHE A 39 -66.86 -6.97 -25.07
N GLY A 40 -67.17 -6.97 -23.77
CA GLY A 40 -68.40 -7.52 -23.23
C GLY A 40 -69.62 -6.77 -23.75
N ALA A 41 -69.55 -5.44 -23.85
CA ALA A 41 -70.61 -4.63 -24.43
C ALA A 41 -70.79 -4.88 -25.94
N ALA A 42 -69.69 -5.04 -26.70
CA ALA A 42 -69.76 -5.43 -28.11
C ALA A 42 -70.33 -6.86 -28.30
N LEU A 43 -69.99 -7.78 -27.41
CA LEU A 43 -70.56 -9.14 -27.41
C LEU A 43 -72.06 -9.11 -27.10
N LEU A 44 -72.47 -8.30 -26.12
CA LEU A 44 -73.86 -8.09 -25.77
C LEU A 44 -74.67 -7.54 -26.96
N PHE A 45 -74.07 -6.61 -27.73
CA PHE A 45 -74.66 -6.13 -28.96
C PHE A 45 -74.89 -7.27 -29.96
N SER A 46 -73.83 -8.02 -30.30
CA SER A 46 -73.92 -9.08 -31.32
C SER A 46 -74.85 -10.23 -30.91
N VAL A 47 -74.92 -10.57 -29.61
CA VAL A 47 -75.89 -11.55 -29.11
C VAL A 47 -77.32 -11.00 -29.18
N GLY A 48 -77.54 -9.73 -28.84
CA GLY A 48 -78.83 -9.08 -28.97
C GLY A 48 -79.33 -9.04 -30.42
N ASP A 49 -78.44 -8.68 -31.35
CA ASP A 49 -78.70 -8.67 -32.80
C ASP A 49 -79.05 -10.08 -33.34
N LEU A 50 -78.37 -11.12 -32.87
CA LEU A 50 -78.70 -12.51 -33.21
C LEU A 50 -80.11 -12.88 -32.74
N ILE A 51 -80.44 -12.59 -31.48
CA ILE A 51 -81.75 -12.92 -30.89
C ILE A 51 -82.87 -12.15 -31.60
N ALA A 52 -82.65 -10.88 -31.93
CA ALA A 52 -83.63 -10.03 -32.58
C ALA A 52 -84.01 -10.52 -33.99
N ASN A 53 -83.06 -11.10 -34.72
CA ASN A 53 -83.23 -11.52 -36.11
C ASN A 53 -83.54 -13.02 -36.29
N GLN A 54 -83.25 -13.87 -35.31
CA GLN A 54 -83.42 -15.33 -35.42
C GLN A 54 -84.89 -15.79 -35.33
N TRP A 55 -85.74 -15.04 -34.62
CA TRP A 55 -87.18 -15.33 -34.45
C TRP A 55 -88.03 -14.09 -34.78
N PRO A 56 -88.14 -13.70 -36.06
CA PRO A 56 -88.81 -12.46 -36.45
C PRO A 56 -90.31 -12.42 -36.09
N ASP A 57 -90.95 -13.59 -36.03
CA ASP A 57 -92.39 -13.72 -35.76
C ASP A 57 -92.75 -13.60 -34.26
N HIS A 58 -91.77 -13.75 -33.36
CA HIS A 58 -91.99 -13.66 -31.91
C HIS A 58 -91.65 -12.26 -31.39
N LYS A 59 -92.67 -11.39 -31.33
CA LYS A 59 -92.54 -9.99 -30.88
C LYS A 59 -91.77 -9.84 -29.55
N ALA A 60 -92.09 -10.63 -28.53
CA ALA A 60 -91.43 -10.56 -27.22
C ALA A 60 -89.93 -10.94 -27.27
N VAL A 61 -89.57 -11.98 -28.04
CA VAL A 61 -88.17 -12.41 -28.21
C VAL A 61 -87.37 -11.34 -28.95
N ARG A 62 -87.98 -10.73 -29.96
CA ARG A 62 -87.38 -9.63 -30.72
C ARG A 62 -87.16 -8.39 -29.88
N GLU A 63 -88.13 -8.00 -29.05
CA GLU A 63 -87.98 -6.87 -28.12
C GLU A 63 -86.83 -7.10 -27.13
N VAL A 64 -86.69 -8.33 -26.60
CA VAL A 64 -85.55 -8.70 -25.74
C VAL A 64 -84.22 -8.62 -26.50
N GLY A 65 -84.16 -9.13 -27.73
CA GLY A 65 -82.96 -9.03 -28.57
C GLY A 65 -82.55 -7.57 -28.83
N MET A 66 -83.52 -6.72 -29.19
CA MET A 66 -83.30 -5.29 -29.40
C MET A 66 -82.86 -4.57 -28.12
N PHE A 67 -83.46 -4.90 -26.98
CA PHE A 67 -83.04 -4.36 -25.68
C PHE A 67 -81.57 -4.71 -25.35
N LEU A 68 -81.16 -5.96 -25.57
CA LEU A 68 -79.78 -6.40 -25.39
C LEU A 68 -78.84 -5.69 -26.36
N ALA A 69 -79.24 -5.54 -27.63
CA ALA A 69 -78.45 -4.85 -28.65
C ALA A 69 -78.16 -3.40 -28.25
N TYR A 70 -79.20 -2.64 -27.88
CA TYR A 70 -79.05 -1.24 -27.46
C TYR A 70 -78.37 -1.08 -26.10
N THR A 71 -78.56 -2.02 -25.18
CA THR A 71 -77.77 -2.05 -23.93
C THR A 71 -76.28 -2.19 -24.25
N GLY A 72 -75.92 -3.09 -25.18
CA GLY A 72 -74.56 -3.18 -25.70
C GLY A 72 -74.07 -1.84 -26.25
N LEU A 73 -74.82 -1.21 -27.15
CA LEU A 73 -74.45 0.07 -27.79
C LEU A 73 -74.22 1.20 -26.77
N LEU A 74 -75.09 1.31 -25.75
CA LEU A 74 -74.98 2.30 -24.67
C LEU A 74 -73.75 2.06 -23.77
N CYS A 75 -73.31 0.81 -23.62
CA CYS A 75 -72.16 0.45 -22.81
C CYS A 75 -70.82 0.51 -23.57
N ILE A 76 -70.82 0.28 -24.89
CA ILE A 76 -69.61 0.27 -25.73
C ILE A 76 -68.88 1.61 -25.64
N THR A 77 -69.58 2.72 -25.82
CA THR A 77 -68.94 4.04 -25.91
C THR A 77 -68.29 4.49 -24.59
N PRO A 78 -68.97 4.45 -23.43
CA PRO A 78 -68.32 4.76 -22.16
C PRO A 78 -67.15 3.82 -21.85
N ALA A 79 -67.29 2.53 -22.14
CA ALA A 79 -66.23 1.55 -21.89
C ALA A 79 -64.98 1.84 -22.75
N TRP A 80 -65.16 2.11 -24.05
CA TRP A 80 -64.09 2.50 -24.95
C TRP A 80 -63.45 3.82 -24.55
N TRP A 81 -64.23 4.83 -24.16
CA TRP A 81 -63.69 6.11 -23.71
C TRP A 81 -62.78 5.96 -22.49
N VAL A 82 -63.23 5.21 -21.47
CA VAL A 82 -62.41 4.92 -20.26
C VAL A 82 -61.15 4.16 -20.64
N PHE A 83 -61.27 3.13 -21.48
CA PHE A 83 -60.13 2.37 -21.96
C PHE A 83 -59.13 3.28 -22.70
N SER A 84 -59.58 4.09 -23.65
CA SER A 84 -58.76 4.98 -24.46
C SER A 84 -58.02 6.03 -23.61
N CYS A 85 -58.68 6.60 -22.60
CA CYS A 85 -58.03 7.52 -21.69
C CYS A 85 -56.94 6.84 -20.86
N ARG A 86 -57.23 5.68 -20.25
CA ARG A 86 -56.24 4.94 -19.45
C ARG A 86 -55.06 4.48 -20.30
N PHE A 87 -55.33 4.00 -21.52
CA PHE A 87 -54.28 3.62 -22.46
C PHE A 87 -53.40 4.82 -22.84
N SER A 88 -53.99 5.98 -23.12
CA SER A 88 -53.22 7.21 -23.44
C SER A 88 -52.34 7.70 -22.27
N GLN A 89 -52.79 7.50 -21.02
CA GLN A 89 -52.01 7.83 -19.82
C GLN A 89 -50.79 6.93 -19.68
N ILE A 90 -50.97 5.62 -19.85
CA ILE A 90 -49.89 4.63 -19.79
C ILE A 90 -48.87 4.86 -20.90
N SER A 91 -49.32 5.22 -22.10
CA SER A 91 -48.47 5.45 -23.27
C SER A 91 -47.94 6.90 -23.36
N GLY A 92 -48.20 7.77 -22.39
CA GLY A 92 -47.56 9.09 -22.30
C GLY A 92 -48.12 10.22 -23.18
N TYR A 93 -49.20 9.99 -23.94
CA TYR A 93 -49.75 10.98 -24.89
C TYR A 93 -51.09 11.63 -24.46
N SER A 94 -51.35 11.63 -23.15
CA SER A 94 -52.64 11.89 -22.50
C SER A 94 -53.18 13.33 -22.51
N SER A 95 -52.50 14.28 -23.17
CA SER A 95 -52.79 15.73 -23.13
C SER A 95 -54.24 16.15 -23.45
N VAL A 96 -55.07 15.25 -23.97
CA VAL A 96 -56.48 15.51 -24.36
C VAL A 96 -57.49 14.93 -23.35
N CYS A 97 -57.16 13.89 -22.56
CA CYS A 97 -58.12 13.26 -21.63
C CYS A 97 -58.34 14.03 -20.31
N SER A 98 -57.63 15.14 -20.07
CA SER A 98 -57.78 15.90 -18.82
C SER A 98 -58.98 16.86 -18.78
N ARG A 99 -59.70 17.04 -19.91
CA ARG A 99 -60.78 18.05 -20.02
C ARG A 99 -62.20 17.48 -20.00
N PHE A 100 -62.38 16.17 -20.15
CA PHE A 100 -63.72 15.56 -20.26
C PHE A 100 -63.94 14.55 -19.14
N ASP A 101 -64.84 14.88 -18.21
CA ASP A 101 -65.13 14.03 -17.06
C ASP A 101 -65.99 12.83 -17.49
N VAL A 102 -65.38 11.65 -17.40
CA VAL A 102 -65.96 10.33 -17.67
C VAL A 102 -67.29 10.14 -16.94
N ARG A 103 -67.45 10.73 -15.75
CA ARG A 103 -68.67 10.62 -14.93
C ARG A 103 -69.91 11.13 -15.66
N TRP A 104 -69.77 12.19 -16.47
CA TRP A 104 -70.87 12.70 -17.29
C TRP A 104 -71.30 11.71 -18.37
N LEU A 105 -70.33 11.11 -19.08
CA LEU A 105 -70.63 10.15 -20.14
C LEU A 105 -71.30 8.89 -19.60
N ILE A 106 -70.84 8.40 -18.45
CA ILE A 106 -71.46 7.26 -17.76
C ILE A 106 -72.86 7.65 -17.25
N GLY A 107 -73.01 8.82 -16.63
CA GLY A 107 -74.29 9.30 -16.10
C GLY A 107 -75.36 9.47 -17.17
N ILE A 108 -75.03 10.11 -18.29
CA ILE A 108 -75.96 10.29 -19.42
C ILE A 108 -76.36 8.94 -20.01
N ASN A 109 -75.41 8.03 -20.24
CA ASN A 109 -75.74 6.69 -20.77
C ASN A 109 -76.54 5.84 -19.77
N ALA A 110 -76.34 6.00 -18.46
CA ALA A 110 -77.16 5.34 -17.44
C ALA A 110 -78.62 5.84 -17.46
N ILE A 111 -78.83 7.16 -17.59
CA ILE A 111 -80.18 7.73 -17.73
C ILE A 111 -80.85 7.23 -19.02
N LEU A 112 -80.12 7.23 -20.13
CA LEU A 112 -80.61 6.72 -21.41
C LEU A 112 -80.90 5.21 -21.33
N TRP A 113 -80.13 4.45 -20.56
CA TRP A 113 -80.39 3.02 -20.34
C TRP A 113 -81.66 2.77 -19.52
N VAL A 114 -81.94 3.58 -18.49
CA VAL A 114 -83.22 3.53 -17.77
C VAL A 114 -84.38 3.86 -18.72
N ALA A 115 -84.21 4.88 -19.55
CA ALA A 115 -85.22 5.25 -20.54
C ALA A 115 -85.40 4.19 -21.65
N LEU A 116 -84.35 3.43 -21.98
CA LEU A 116 -84.44 2.26 -22.86
C LEU A 116 -85.23 1.12 -22.19
N LEU A 117 -85.00 0.87 -20.90
CA LEU A 117 -85.71 -0.15 -20.13
C LEU A 117 -87.22 0.15 -20.05
N THR A 118 -87.59 1.43 -19.95
CA THR A 118 -89.00 1.87 -19.94
C THR A 118 -89.59 2.05 -21.34
N ASN A 119 -88.85 1.78 -22.42
CA ASN A 119 -89.32 1.97 -23.79
C ASN A 119 -90.68 1.31 -24.11
N PRO A 120 -91.04 0.13 -23.57
CA PRO A 120 -92.38 -0.46 -23.79
C PRO A 120 -93.55 0.43 -23.36
N ILE A 121 -93.31 1.40 -22.46
CA ILE A 121 -94.33 2.30 -21.91
C ILE A 121 -94.53 3.54 -22.80
N HIS A 122 -93.46 4.07 -23.40
CA HIS A 122 -93.48 5.38 -24.06
C HIS A 122 -93.00 5.39 -25.52
N GLY A 123 -92.40 4.30 -26.03
CA GLY A 123 -91.99 4.16 -27.44
C GLY A 123 -90.93 5.15 -27.94
N ALA A 124 -90.22 5.85 -27.04
CA ALA A 124 -89.39 7.00 -27.42
C ALA A 124 -87.97 6.66 -27.90
N PHE A 125 -87.55 5.39 -27.81
CA PHE A 125 -86.29 4.89 -28.39
C PHE A 125 -86.51 4.29 -29.77
N PHE A 126 -87.28 3.22 -29.87
CA PHE A 126 -87.54 2.55 -31.14
C PHE A 126 -88.90 1.87 -31.13
N GLU A 127 -89.51 1.76 -32.31
CA GLU A 127 -90.60 0.82 -32.57
C GLU A 127 -90.12 -0.23 -33.58
N SER A 128 -90.30 -1.50 -33.23
CA SER A 128 -89.89 -2.62 -34.07
C SER A 128 -91.00 -3.00 -35.04
N HIS A 129 -90.71 -3.02 -36.34
CA HIS A 129 -91.64 -3.46 -37.38
C HIS A 129 -91.22 -4.82 -37.97
N PRO A 130 -92.13 -5.81 -38.13
CA PRO A 130 -91.84 -7.05 -38.85
C PRO A 130 -91.24 -6.75 -40.23
N GLU A 131 -90.14 -7.43 -40.57
CA GLU A 131 -89.52 -7.38 -41.91
C GLU A 131 -89.06 -6.00 -42.42
N SER A 132 -89.01 -4.98 -41.55
CA SER A 132 -88.56 -3.62 -41.91
C SER A 132 -87.71 -2.99 -40.81
N ARG A 133 -86.94 -1.95 -41.19
CA ARG A 133 -86.08 -1.19 -40.29
C ARG A 133 -86.92 -0.60 -39.15
N SER A 134 -86.39 -0.66 -37.92
CA SER A 134 -87.07 -0.04 -36.78
C SER A 134 -87.18 1.47 -37.00
N SER A 135 -88.32 2.06 -36.64
CA SER A 135 -88.44 3.51 -36.57
C SER A 135 -87.79 4.00 -35.28
N TYR A 136 -87.09 5.14 -35.34
CA TYR A 136 -86.32 5.66 -34.22
C TYR A 136 -86.98 6.91 -33.64
N GLY A 137 -87.14 6.92 -32.32
CA GLY A 137 -87.67 8.06 -31.58
C GLY A 137 -86.59 9.09 -31.21
N PRO A 138 -86.98 10.24 -30.65
CA PRO A 138 -86.05 11.32 -30.30
C PRO A 138 -84.94 10.92 -29.32
N LEU A 139 -85.22 10.02 -28.37
CA LEU A 139 -84.21 9.57 -27.39
C LEU A 139 -83.11 8.74 -28.05
N TRP A 140 -83.44 8.00 -29.11
CA TRP A 140 -82.44 7.26 -29.86
C TRP A 140 -81.47 8.18 -30.60
N TYR A 141 -81.96 9.27 -31.22
CA TYR A 141 -81.09 10.26 -31.86
C TYR A 141 -80.20 10.99 -30.84
N LEU A 142 -80.72 11.28 -29.65
CA LEU A 142 -79.92 11.82 -28.54
C LEU A 142 -78.82 10.84 -28.13
N THR A 143 -79.14 9.55 -27.98
CA THR A 143 -78.16 8.49 -27.72
C THR A 143 -77.09 8.43 -28.80
N ALA A 144 -77.49 8.40 -30.07
CA ALA A 144 -76.57 8.36 -31.21
C ALA A 144 -75.65 9.59 -31.21
N ALA A 145 -76.19 10.79 -31.00
CA ALA A 145 -75.40 12.03 -30.95
C ALA A 145 -74.34 12.01 -29.83
N VAL A 146 -74.74 11.68 -28.59
CA VAL A 146 -73.82 11.61 -27.45
C VAL A 146 -72.72 10.58 -27.68
N ASN A 147 -73.10 9.39 -28.16
CA ASN A 147 -72.16 8.29 -28.31
C ASN A 147 -71.23 8.46 -29.52
N TYR A 148 -71.72 9.02 -30.64
CA TYR A 148 -70.85 9.32 -31.78
C TYR A 148 -69.86 10.44 -31.49
N LEU A 149 -70.26 11.49 -30.75
CA LEU A 149 -69.33 12.55 -30.34
C LEU A 149 -68.21 11.99 -29.44
N ALA A 150 -68.54 11.12 -28.49
CA ALA A 150 -67.55 10.48 -27.64
C ALA A 150 -66.63 9.52 -28.41
N LEU A 151 -67.16 8.70 -29.32
CA LEU A 151 -66.35 7.84 -30.19
C LEU A 151 -65.45 8.66 -31.11
N LEU A 152 -65.94 9.75 -31.70
CA LEU A 152 -65.11 10.66 -32.50
C LEU A 152 -63.97 11.25 -31.65
N GLY A 153 -64.25 11.62 -30.40
CA GLY A 153 -63.22 12.02 -29.44
C GLY A 153 -62.14 10.95 -29.21
N THR A 154 -62.52 9.67 -29.07
CA THR A 154 -61.54 8.56 -28.95
C THR A 154 -60.70 8.38 -30.21
N VAL A 155 -61.31 8.54 -31.39
CA VAL A 155 -60.61 8.50 -32.68
C VAL A 155 -59.61 9.65 -32.78
N ILE A 156 -59.98 10.87 -32.40
CA ILE A 156 -59.08 12.03 -32.39
C ILE A 156 -57.91 11.79 -31.41
N LEU A 157 -58.19 11.29 -30.21
CA LEU A 157 -57.18 10.97 -29.20
C LEU A 157 -56.14 9.99 -29.73
N HIS A 158 -56.57 8.84 -30.28
CA HIS A 158 -55.63 7.85 -30.81
C HIS A 158 -55.00 8.29 -32.14
N SER A 159 -55.69 9.08 -32.97
CA SER A 159 -55.10 9.64 -34.19
C SER A 159 -53.92 10.57 -33.84
N ARG A 160 -54.06 11.39 -32.79
CA ARG A 160 -52.95 12.21 -32.29
C ARG A 160 -51.78 11.32 -31.83
N GLY A 161 -52.03 10.26 -31.08
CA GLY A 161 -51.00 9.28 -30.71
C GLY A 161 -50.36 8.60 -31.93
N ALA A 162 -51.12 8.32 -32.98
CA ALA A 162 -50.63 7.69 -34.21
C ALA A 162 -49.70 8.59 -35.05
N PHE A 163 -49.86 9.93 -34.96
CA PHE A 163 -49.09 10.91 -35.74
C PHE A 163 -48.00 11.61 -34.93
N LEU A 164 -48.26 11.95 -33.67
CA LEU A 164 -47.40 12.82 -32.86
C LEU A 164 -46.39 12.06 -32.00
N GLU A 165 -46.66 10.79 -31.65
CA GLU A 165 -45.74 10.03 -30.81
C GLU A 165 -44.45 9.64 -31.52
N LYS A 166 -43.34 9.71 -30.79
CA LYS A 166 -42.01 9.38 -31.33
C LYS A 166 -41.81 7.86 -31.42
N ASP A 167 -42.32 7.12 -30.45
CA ASP A 167 -42.18 5.66 -30.39
C ASP A 167 -42.97 4.99 -31.55
N PRO A 168 -42.29 4.26 -32.47
CA PRO A 168 -42.94 3.57 -33.57
C PRO A 168 -43.93 2.49 -33.11
N THR A 169 -43.69 1.87 -31.95
CA THR A 169 -44.57 0.86 -31.35
C THR A 169 -45.88 1.49 -30.89
N ILE A 170 -45.80 2.61 -30.16
CA ILE A 170 -46.99 3.35 -29.70
C ILE A 170 -47.77 3.89 -30.91
N ARG A 171 -47.10 4.43 -31.92
CA ARG A 171 -47.78 4.87 -33.16
C ARG A 171 -48.52 3.73 -33.85
N SER A 172 -47.88 2.57 -33.96
CA SER A 172 -48.49 1.36 -34.52
C SER A 172 -49.74 0.95 -33.73
N HIS A 173 -49.64 0.87 -32.40
CA HIS A 173 -50.77 0.55 -31.52
C HIS A 173 -51.94 1.53 -31.69
N CYS A 174 -51.65 2.83 -31.74
CA CYS A 174 -52.66 3.87 -31.93
C CYS A 174 -53.39 3.72 -33.28
N ARG A 175 -52.68 3.37 -34.38
CA ARG A 175 -53.32 3.12 -35.68
C ARG A 175 -54.29 1.94 -35.65
N PHE A 176 -53.93 0.86 -34.96
CA PHE A 176 -54.82 -0.29 -34.79
C PHE A 176 -56.05 0.06 -33.96
N LEU A 177 -55.90 0.86 -32.90
CA LEU A 177 -57.03 1.34 -32.09
C LEU A 177 -57.96 2.26 -32.89
N VAL A 178 -57.41 3.17 -33.71
CA VAL A 178 -58.22 4.01 -34.61
C VAL A 178 -59.04 3.13 -35.57
N GLY A 179 -58.41 2.16 -36.24
CA GLY A 179 -59.11 1.25 -37.15
C GLY A 179 -60.20 0.43 -36.45
N ALA A 180 -59.93 -0.07 -35.24
CA ALA A 180 -60.86 -0.87 -34.45
C ALA A 180 -62.12 -0.10 -34.04
N ILE A 181 -62.02 1.22 -33.83
CA ILE A 181 -63.15 2.09 -33.48
C ILE A 181 -63.89 2.57 -34.74
N LEU A 182 -63.15 2.96 -35.77
CA LEU A 182 -63.71 3.58 -36.97
C LEU A 182 -64.53 2.61 -37.82
N ILE A 183 -64.12 1.34 -37.93
CA ILE A 183 -64.79 0.35 -38.79
C ILE A 183 -66.22 0.04 -38.35
N PRO A 184 -66.50 -0.32 -37.07
CA PRO A 184 -67.88 -0.48 -36.61
C PRO A 184 -68.68 0.82 -36.70
N LEU A 185 -68.06 1.96 -36.39
CA LEU A 185 -68.71 3.26 -36.45
C LEU A 185 -69.17 3.62 -37.88
N ILE A 186 -68.31 3.44 -38.89
CA ILE A 186 -68.66 3.70 -40.30
C ILE A 186 -69.80 2.80 -40.75
N LEU A 187 -69.75 1.50 -40.42
CA LEU A 187 -70.79 0.55 -40.83
C LEU A 187 -72.12 0.85 -40.15
N ASN A 188 -72.10 1.17 -38.85
CA ASN A 188 -73.28 1.61 -38.13
C ASN A 188 -73.85 2.93 -38.71
N MET A 189 -72.99 3.92 -38.98
CA MET A 189 -73.44 5.19 -39.55
C MET A 189 -73.98 5.03 -40.98
N THR A 190 -73.39 4.14 -41.77
CA THR A 190 -73.90 3.80 -43.12
C THR A 190 -75.29 3.19 -43.01
N TYR A 191 -75.51 2.30 -42.05
CA TYR A 191 -76.84 1.74 -41.79
C TYR A 191 -77.84 2.79 -41.33
N VAL A 192 -77.42 3.67 -40.41
CA VAL A 192 -78.27 4.70 -39.85
C VAL A 192 -78.69 5.75 -40.89
N MET A 193 -77.75 6.18 -41.73
CA MET A 193 -77.94 7.29 -42.67
C MET A 193 -78.34 6.82 -44.08
N SER A 194 -78.38 5.51 -44.34
CA SER A 194 -78.75 4.99 -45.65
C SER A 194 -80.19 5.40 -46.03
N PRO A 195 -80.40 6.01 -47.21
CA PRO A 195 -81.74 6.28 -47.74
C PRO A 195 -82.43 5.00 -48.22
N PHE A 196 -81.68 3.89 -48.38
CA PHE A 196 -82.19 2.58 -48.76
C PHE A 196 -82.33 1.67 -47.53
N VAL A 197 -83.41 0.87 -47.50
CA VAL A 197 -83.60 -0.15 -46.46
C VAL A 197 -82.62 -1.29 -46.71
N LEU A 198 -81.55 -1.35 -45.90
CA LEU A 198 -80.64 -2.49 -45.88
C LEU A 198 -81.34 -3.69 -45.25
N SER A 199 -81.04 -4.89 -45.76
CA SER A 199 -81.65 -6.14 -45.30
C SER A 199 -81.21 -6.56 -43.89
N TYR A 200 -80.13 -5.99 -43.35
CA TYR A 200 -79.65 -6.22 -41.98
C TYR A 200 -78.70 -5.11 -41.51
N ASP A 201 -78.39 -5.09 -40.20
CA ASP A 201 -77.43 -4.16 -39.59
C ASP A 201 -75.98 -4.66 -39.76
N PRO A 202 -75.12 -3.97 -40.54
CA PRO A 202 -73.72 -4.34 -40.73
C PRO A 202 -72.82 -4.04 -39.51
N THR A 203 -73.35 -3.48 -38.42
CA THR A 203 -72.57 -3.16 -37.22
C THR A 203 -71.89 -4.39 -36.62
N ALA A 204 -72.59 -5.54 -36.60
CA ALA A 204 -72.01 -6.82 -36.17
C ALA A 204 -70.81 -7.23 -37.04
N LEU A 205 -70.91 -7.07 -38.37
CA LEU A 205 -69.79 -7.29 -39.28
C LEU A 205 -68.60 -6.36 -38.95
N GLY A 206 -68.90 -5.10 -38.60
CA GLY A 206 -67.89 -4.15 -38.14
C GLY A 206 -67.16 -4.59 -36.88
N PHE A 207 -67.88 -5.11 -35.88
CA PHE A 207 -67.26 -5.69 -34.69
C PHE A 207 -66.42 -6.93 -35.00
N ALA A 208 -66.84 -7.78 -35.93
CA ALA A 208 -66.03 -8.88 -36.43
C ALA A 208 -64.69 -8.39 -37.02
N ILE A 209 -64.72 -7.43 -37.93
CA ILE A 209 -63.52 -6.89 -38.58
C ILE A 209 -62.60 -6.20 -37.55
N SER A 210 -63.17 -5.37 -36.69
CA SER A 210 -62.47 -4.73 -35.57
C SER A 210 -61.78 -5.75 -34.65
N SER A 211 -62.47 -6.84 -34.30
CA SER A 211 -61.92 -7.90 -33.46
C SER A 211 -60.77 -8.66 -34.14
N ALA A 212 -60.87 -8.95 -35.44
CA ALA A 212 -59.78 -9.57 -36.20
C ALA A 212 -58.52 -8.69 -36.24
N ILE A 213 -58.69 -7.38 -36.45
CA ILE A 213 -57.61 -6.39 -36.46
C ILE A 213 -56.93 -6.32 -35.08
N LEU A 214 -57.71 -6.23 -34.00
CA LEU A 214 -57.18 -6.21 -32.64
C LEU A 214 -56.48 -7.53 -32.29
N LEU A 215 -57.03 -8.67 -32.68
CA LEU A 215 -56.40 -9.98 -32.44
C LEU A 215 -55.04 -10.08 -33.16
N TYR A 216 -54.96 -9.61 -34.40
CA TYR A 216 -53.70 -9.50 -35.12
C TYR A 216 -52.71 -8.57 -34.40
N ALA A 217 -53.16 -7.39 -33.97
CA ALA A 217 -52.32 -6.41 -33.29
C ALA A 217 -51.78 -6.94 -31.94
N VAL A 218 -52.60 -7.61 -31.14
CA VAL A 218 -52.18 -8.26 -29.88
C VAL A 218 -51.15 -9.35 -30.15
N ARG A 219 -51.37 -10.19 -31.17
CA ARG A 219 -50.50 -11.34 -31.45
C ARG A 219 -49.17 -10.97 -32.09
N LYS A 220 -49.17 -10.06 -33.06
CA LYS A 220 -48.01 -9.75 -33.92
C LYS A 220 -47.33 -8.43 -33.60
N ARG A 221 -48.02 -7.49 -32.95
CA ARG A 221 -47.51 -6.14 -32.67
C ARG A 221 -47.40 -5.83 -31.18
N GLY A 222 -47.69 -6.79 -30.30
CA GLY A 222 -47.61 -6.60 -28.86
C GLY A 222 -48.57 -5.54 -28.33
N LEU A 223 -49.75 -5.38 -28.95
CA LEU A 223 -50.77 -4.46 -28.45
C LEU A 223 -51.13 -4.87 -27.00
N PHE A 224 -51.13 -3.91 -26.08
CA PHE A 224 -51.30 -4.04 -24.63
C PHE A 224 -50.11 -4.57 -23.81
N THR A 225 -48.93 -4.77 -24.41
CA THR A 225 -47.70 -5.07 -23.68
C THR A 225 -46.72 -3.90 -23.82
N LEU A 226 -46.47 -3.15 -22.74
CA LEU A 226 -45.28 -2.32 -22.61
C LEU A 226 -44.07 -3.26 -22.46
N GLU A 227 -42.95 -2.95 -23.11
CA GLU A 227 -41.78 -3.80 -23.32
C GLU A 227 -41.56 -4.89 -22.26
N GLN A 228 -41.62 -6.16 -22.70
CA GLN A 228 -41.20 -7.29 -21.89
C GLN A 228 -39.68 -7.30 -21.85
N VAL A 229 -39.07 -6.54 -20.96
CA VAL A 229 -37.74 -6.93 -20.51
C VAL A 229 -37.94 -8.20 -19.69
N SER A 230 -37.46 -9.33 -20.22
CA SER A 230 -37.53 -10.58 -19.49
C SER A 230 -36.66 -10.42 -18.23
N LEU A 231 -37.28 -10.52 -17.05
CA LEU A 231 -36.56 -10.46 -15.77
C LEU A 231 -35.36 -11.43 -15.76
N PRO A 232 -35.46 -12.67 -16.32
CA PRO A 232 -34.30 -13.55 -16.47
C PRO A 232 -33.20 -12.95 -17.35
N SER A 233 -33.53 -12.22 -18.42
CA SER A 233 -32.52 -11.58 -19.27
C SER A 233 -31.75 -10.49 -18.54
N LEU A 234 -32.40 -9.70 -17.67
CA LEU A 234 -31.71 -8.68 -16.86
C LEU A 234 -30.78 -9.32 -15.82
N LEU A 235 -31.27 -10.32 -15.11
CA LEU A 235 -30.50 -11.02 -14.07
C LEU A 235 -29.36 -11.84 -14.68
N ASN A 236 -29.54 -12.39 -15.90
CA ASN A 236 -28.51 -13.12 -16.62
C ASN A 236 -27.34 -12.23 -17.07
N THR A 237 -27.58 -10.93 -17.28
CA THR A 237 -26.55 -9.97 -17.69
C THR A 237 -25.79 -9.32 -16.52
N ASP A 238 -26.25 -9.53 -15.28
CA ASP A 238 -25.53 -9.02 -14.11
C ASP A 238 -24.20 -9.78 -13.94
N LEU A 239 -23.14 -9.04 -13.60
CA LEU A 239 -21.81 -9.59 -13.36
C LEU A 239 -21.70 -10.23 -11.97
N ASP A 240 -22.53 -9.79 -11.03
CA ASP A 240 -22.59 -10.38 -9.70
C ASP A 240 -23.32 -11.73 -9.77
N ALA A 241 -22.88 -12.70 -8.97
CA ALA A 241 -23.56 -13.98 -8.86
C ALA A 241 -24.86 -13.79 -8.07
N ILE A 242 -25.99 -14.11 -8.70
CA ILE A 242 -27.33 -13.95 -8.13
C ILE A 242 -27.96 -15.32 -7.95
N VAL A 243 -28.38 -15.63 -6.72
CA VAL A 243 -29.12 -16.84 -6.36
C VAL A 243 -30.38 -16.44 -5.61
N ILE A 244 -31.54 -16.78 -6.15
CA ILE A 244 -32.83 -16.56 -5.50
C ILE A 244 -33.28 -17.87 -4.89
N ILE A 245 -33.58 -17.86 -3.60
CA ILE A 245 -34.05 -19.01 -2.84
C ILE A 245 -35.45 -18.74 -2.27
N SER A 246 -36.27 -19.78 -2.24
CA SER A 246 -37.57 -19.76 -1.57
C SER A 246 -37.43 -19.79 -0.05
N ARG A 247 -38.52 -19.50 0.65
CA ARG A 247 -38.64 -19.69 2.12
C ARG A 247 -38.36 -21.10 2.63
N TYR A 248 -38.35 -22.09 1.75
CA TYR A 248 -38.00 -23.48 2.09
C TYR A 248 -36.59 -23.86 1.60
N ARG A 249 -35.70 -22.87 1.43
CA ARG A 249 -34.31 -23.04 0.98
C ARG A 249 -34.16 -23.80 -0.35
N ARG A 250 -35.19 -23.72 -1.20
CA ARG A 250 -35.11 -24.24 -2.57
C ARG A 250 -34.73 -23.15 -3.54
N ILE A 251 -33.85 -23.46 -4.48
CA ILE A 251 -33.40 -22.55 -5.52
C ILE A 251 -34.57 -22.24 -6.45
N LEU A 252 -34.93 -20.96 -6.56
CA LEU A 252 -35.94 -20.47 -7.49
C LEU A 252 -35.29 -20.05 -8.81
N TYR A 253 -34.08 -19.48 -8.73
CA TYR A 253 -33.35 -18.99 -9.89
C TYR A 253 -31.87 -18.80 -9.53
N ALA A 254 -30.99 -19.03 -10.50
CA ALA A 254 -29.59 -18.67 -10.44
C ALA A 254 -29.18 -18.06 -11.79
N ASN A 255 -28.36 -17.02 -11.79
CA ASN A 255 -27.86 -16.43 -13.02
C ASN A 255 -26.57 -17.15 -13.51
N PRO A 256 -26.14 -16.93 -14.76
CA PRO A 256 -24.94 -17.55 -15.31
C PRO A 256 -23.66 -17.26 -14.51
N ALA A 257 -23.55 -16.09 -13.88
CA ALA A 257 -22.42 -15.76 -13.02
C ALA A 257 -22.36 -16.65 -11.77
N ALA A 258 -23.51 -16.94 -11.14
CA ALA A 258 -23.60 -17.91 -10.05
C ALA A 258 -23.30 -19.34 -10.53
N GLU A 259 -23.84 -19.74 -11.68
CA GLU A 259 -23.57 -21.05 -12.28
C GLU A 259 -22.10 -21.27 -12.63
N ALA A 260 -21.41 -20.24 -13.11
CA ALA A 260 -20.00 -20.30 -13.45
C ALA A 260 -19.11 -20.55 -12.22
N PHE A 261 -19.46 -19.96 -11.07
CA PHE A 261 -18.67 -20.11 -9.85
C PHE A 261 -19.02 -21.38 -9.05
N PHE A 262 -20.31 -21.65 -8.86
CA PHE A 262 -20.78 -22.77 -8.03
C PHE A 262 -20.99 -24.07 -8.81
N GLY A 263 -21.05 -24.01 -10.14
CA GLY A 263 -21.35 -25.14 -11.02
C GLY A 263 -22.85 -25.34 -11.24
N SER A 264 -23.26 -25.48 -12.50
CA SER A 264 -24.67 -25.64 -12.89
C SER A 264 -25.37 -26.87 -12.29
N SER A 265 -24.61 -27.90 -11.88
CA SER A 265 -25.16 -29.10 -11.22
C SER A 265 -25.74 -28.81 -9.84
N PHE A 266 -25.20 -27.82 -9.12
CA PHE A 266 -25.64 -27.45 -7.77
C PHE A 266 -26.77 -26.41 -7.78
N LEU A 267 -26.96 -25.71 -8.90
CA LEU A 267 -27.87 -24.56 -9.01
C LEU A 267 -29.16 -24.85 -9.80
N GLN A 268 -29.60 -26.11 -9.82
CA GLN A 268 -30.84 -26.51 -10.48
C GLN A 268 -32.08 -25.94 -9.79
N ALA A 269 -32.99 -25.33 -10.56
CA ALA A 269 -34.25 -24.81 -10.05
C ALA A 269 -35.07 -25.92 -9.36
N GLY A 270 -35.51 -25.66 -8.13
CA GLY A 270 -36.29 -26.57 -7.29
C GLY A 270 -35.46 -27.47 -6.36
N ALA A 271 -34.14 -27.55 -6.56
CA ALA A 271 -33.22 -28.27 -5.66
C ALA A 271 -33.05 -27.52 -4.32
N SER A 272 -32.64 -28.24 -3.26
CA SER A 272 -32.23 -27.59 -2.02
C SER A 272 -30.91 -26.85 -2.23
N VAL A 273 -30.77 -25.67 -1.64
CA VAL A 273 -29.53 -24.89 -1.63
C VAL A 273 -28.56 -25.38 -0.55
N ASP A 274 -29.01 -26.15 0.44
CA ASP A 274 -28.17 -26.58 1.57
C ASP A 274 -26.91 -27.36 1.12
N PRO A 275 -26.96 -28.32 0.17
CA PRO A 275 -25.76 -29.04 -0.29
C PRO A 275 -24.69 -28.11 -0.89
N LEU A 276 -25.11 -26.99 -1.48
CA LEU A 276 -24.17 -26.01 -2.03
C LEU A 276 -23.37 -25.33 -0.92
N PHE A 277 -24.04 -24.92 0.16
CA PHE A 277 -23.40 -24.24 1.29
C PHE A 277 -22.72 -25.22 2.27
N GLU A 278 -23.04 -26.52 2.21
CA GLU A 278 -22.30 -27.58 2.89
C GLU A 278 -21.01 -27.95 2.15
N ALA A 279 -21.06 -28.03 0.80
CA ALA A 279 -19.90 -28.31 -0.03
C ALA A 279 -18.97 -27.10 -0.17
N SER A 280 -19.53 -25.89 -0.14
CA SER A 280 -18.77 -24.65 -0.16
C SER A 280 -18.40 -24.28 1.27
N ALA A 281 -17.11 -24.32 1.62
CA ALA A 281 -16.67 -23.79 2.91
C ALA A 281 -16.93 -22.28 2.91
N THR A 282 -18.01 -21.87 3.56
CA THR A 282 -18.45 -20.47 3.61
C THR A 282 -18.48 -19.97 5.04
N THR A 283 -17.98 -18.76 5.24
CA THR A 283 -18.17 -18.02 6.51
C THR A 283 -19.59 -17.45 6.63
N PHE A 284 -20.37 -17.51 5.55
CA PHE A 284 -21.74 -17.04 5.47
C PHE A 284 -22.72 -18.14 5.86
N ARG A 285 -23.68 -17.83 6.75
CA ARG A 285 -24.75 -18.76 7.11
C ARG A 285 -26.06 -18.31 6.49
N LEU A 286 -26.72 -19.22 5.79
CA LEU A 286 -28.06 -18.98 5.26
C LEU A 286 -29.07 -18.74 6.41
N PRO A 287 -29.98 -17.77 6.26
CA PRO A 287 -31.03 -17.55 7.24
C PRO A 287 -31.90 -18.80 7.45
N GLU A 288 -32.38 -19.01 8.68
CA GLU A 288 -33.30 -20.12 8.98
C GLU A 288 -34.67 -19.94 8.30
N PRO A 289 -35.33 -21.04 7.88
CA PRO A 289 -36.66 -21.00 7.29
C PRO A 289 -37.66 -20.34 8.25
N SER A 290 -38.20 -19.19 7.88
CA SER A 290 -39.12 -18.41 8.71
C SER A 290 -40.20 -17.74 7.87
N ARG A 291 -41.25 -17.21 8.51
CA ARG A 291 -42.33 -16.47 7.81
C ARG A 291 -41.83 -15.19 7.13
N THR A 292 -40.78 -14.59 7.67
CA THR A 292 -40.05 -13.43 7.16
C THR A 292 -38.58 -13.71 7.30
N LEU A 293 -37.88 -13.90 6.18
CA LEU A 293 -36.45 -14.20 6.20
C LEU A 293 -35.68 -12.91 6.52
N PRO A 294 -34.75 -12.93 7.49
CA PRO A 294 -34.00 -11.74 7.86
C PRO A 294 -33.13 -11.28 6.69
N ILE A 295 -33.17 -9.97 6.45
CA ILE A 295 -32.30 -9.25 5.54
C ILE A 295 -31.05 -8.90 6.36
N THR A 296 -29.89 -9.35 5.91
CA THR A 296 -28.59 -9.07 6.52
C THR A 296 -27.93 -7.89 5.82
N GLU A 297 -27.18 -7.09 6.58
CA GLU A 297 -26.31 -6.09 5.98
C GLU A 297 -25.24 -6.76 5.09
N PRO A 298 -24.74 -6.06 4.05
CA PRO A 298 -23.67 -6.58 3.21
C PRO A 298 -22.43 -6.89 4.04
N SER A 299 -21.96 -8.14 3.99
CA SER A 299 -20.80 -8.58 4.75
C SER A 299 -19.83 -9.40 3.92
N ASP A 300 -18.55 -9.34 4.29
CA ASP A 300 -17.46 -10.02 3.61
C ASP A 300 -17.38 -11.49 4.02
N HIS A 301 -17.36 -12.38 3.03
CA HIS A 301 -17.26 -13.81 3.24
C HIS A 301 -16.25 -14.45 2.29
N LEU A 302 -15.39 -15.30 2.85
CA LEU A 302 -14.63 -16.26 2.07
C LEU A 302 -15.58 -17.40 1.68
N VAL A 303 -15.63 -17.71 0.39
CA VAL A 303 -16.44 -18.77 -0.20
C VAL A 303 -15.54 -19.64 -1.05
N THR A 304 -15.48 -20.92 -0.71
CA THR A 304 -14.82 -21.94 -1.52
C THR A 304 -15.84 -22.57 -2.45
N SER A 305 -15.58 -22.59 -3.76
CA SER A 305 -16.45 -23.29 -4.71
C SER A 305 -16.41 -24.81 -4.49
N PRO A 306 -17.39 -25.58 -4.99
CA PRO A 306 -17.32 -27.05 -4.98
C PRO A 306 -16.12 -27.64 -5.73
N SER A 307 -15.49 -26.87 -6.64
CA SER A 307 -14.25 -27.27 -7.32
C SER A 307 -12.98 -26.96 -6.52
N GLY A 308 -13.09 -26.30 -5.36
CA GLY A 308 -11.98 -25.92 -4.48
C GLY A 308 -11.40 -24.53 -4.74
N GLU A 309 -12.02 -23.71 -5.59
CA GLU A 309 -11.58 -22.34 -5.86
C GLU A 309 -12.06 -21.39 -4.74
N GLU A 310 -11.13 -20.69 -4.08
CA GLU A 310 -11.45 -19.74 -3.01
C GLU A 310 -11.59 -18.30 -3.53
N LYS A 311 -12.71 -17.67 -3.20
CA LYS A 311 -12.96 -16.25 -3.54
C LYS A 311 -13.57 -15.48 -2.37
N TRP A 312 -13.26 -14.19 -2.32
CA TRP A 312 -13.87 -13.26 -1.38
C TRP A 312 -15.08 -12.59 -2.03
N PHE A 313 -16.25 -12.81 -1.43
CA PHE A 313 -17.50 -12.17 -1.84
C PHE A 313 -18.03 -11.23 -0.76
N VAL A 314 -18.59 -10.10 -1.20
CA VAL A 314 -19.58 -9.37 -0.40
C VAL A 314 -20.92 -10.00 -0.70
N ILE A 315 -21.59 -10.54 0.32
CA ILE A 315 -22.90 -11.16 0.18
C ILE A 315 -23.96 -10.21 0.73
N GLU A 316 -24.84 -9.77 -0.16
CA GLU A 316 -26.02 -8.97 0.18
C GLU A 316 -27.26 -9.85 0.06
N THR A 317 -28.16 -9.74 1.05
CA THR A 317 -29.43 -10.47 1.04
C THR A 317 -30.59 -9.49 0.92
N SER A 318 -31.55 -9.78 0.05
CA SER A 318 -32.72 -8.94 -0.18
C SER A 318 -34.00 -9.78 -0.21
N GLY A 319 -35.08 -9.30 0.39
CA GLY A 319 -36.36 -10.02 0.40
C GLY A 319 -37.05 -10.00 -0.96
N VAL A 320 -37.50 -11.17 -1.44
CA VAL A 320 -38.34 -11.27 -2.66
C VAL A 320 -39.81 -11.27 -2.25
N ILE A 321 -40.54 -10.22 -2.65
CA ILE A 321 -41.92 -9.96 -2.23
C ILE A 321 -42.88 -10.08 -3.43
N GLU A 322 -43.98 -10.82 -3.25
CA GLU A 322 -45.09 -10.91 -4.21
C GLU A 322 -45.87 -9.58 -4.29
N SER A 323 -46.65 -9.37 -5.36
CA SER A 323 -47.53 -8.20 -5.51
C SER A 323 -48.60 -8.06 -4.40
N SER A 324 -48.88 -9.14 -3.67
CA SER A 324 -49.75 -9.19 -2.50
C SER A 324 -49.09 -8.66 -1.21
N GLY A 325 -47.81 -8.27 -1.26
CA GLY A 325 -47.02 -7.85 -0.09
C GLY A 325 -46.42 -8.99 0.73
N ARG A 326 -46.58 -10.25 0.28
CA ARG A 326 -46.06 -11.43 0.99
C ARG A 326 -44.64 -11.78 0.53
N GLN A 327 -43.71 -11.98 1.47
CA GLN A 327 -42.37 -12.46 1.14
C GLN A 327 -42.41 -13.95 0.72
N VAL A 328 -41.78 -14.26 -0.41
CA VAL A 328 -41.75 -15.61 -1.02
C VAL A 328 -40.37 -16.24 -0.91
N GLY A 329 -39.33 -15.42 -0.76
CA GLY A 329 -37.94 -15.86 -0.73
C GLY A 329 -36.94 -14.75 -0.40
N VAL A 330 -35.66 -15.05 -0.65
CA VAL A 330 -34.52 -14.15 -0.52
C VAL A 330 -33.69 -14.22 -1.80
N CYS A 331 -33.23 -13.08 -2.26
CA CYS A 331 -32.22 -12.93 -3.29
C CYS A 331 -30.86 -12.75 -2.61
N LEU A 332 -29.92 -13.64 -2.91
CA LEU A 332 -28.52 -13.55 -2.53
C LEU A 332 -27.77 -12.95 -3.70
N ARG A 333 -27.10 -11.82 -3.48
CA ARG A 333 -26.21 -11.19 -4.44
C ARG A 333 -24.79 -11.31 -3.92
N LEU A 334 -23.92 -11.97 -4.68
CA LEU A 334 -22.53 -12.21 -4.34
C LEU A 334 -21.65 -11.42 -5.30
N ARG A 335 -20.96 -10.40 -4.77
CA ARG A 335 -20.01 -9.57 -5.53
C ARG A 335 -18.58 -10.00 -5.25
N ASP A 336 -17.87 -10.45 -6.28
CA ASP A 336 -16.46 -10.86 -6.18
C ASP A 336 -15.56 -9.63 -5.91
N GLN A 337 -14.87 -9.62 -4.79
CA GLN A 337 -13.88 -8.59 -4.42
C GLN A 337 -12.46 -9.15 -4.30
N THR A 338 -12.22 -10.36 -4.79
CA THR A 338 -10.92 -11.04 -4.67
C THR A 338 -9.80 -10.21 -5.31
N ALA A 339 -10.02 -9.69 -6.52
CA ALA A 339 -9.04 -8.87 -7.23
C ALA A 339 -8.71 -7.57 -6.48
N LEU A 340 -9.73 -6.87 -5.96
CA LEU A 340 -9.55 -5.63 -5.20
C LEU A 340 -8.78 -5.87 -3.91
N ARG A 341 -9.12 -6.92 -3.15
CA ARG A 341 -8.42 -7.28 -1.93
C ARG A 341 -6.98 -7.69 -2.17
N ASN A 342 -6.73 -8.47 -3.23
CA ASN A 342 -5.37 -8.85 -3.61
C ASN A 342 -4.53 -7.63 -4.01
N ALA A 343 -5.10 -6.69 -4.76
CA ALA A 343 -4.42 -5.43 -5.10
C ALA A 343 -4.13 -4.58 -3.86
N HIS A 344 -5.08 -4.49 -2.91
CA HIS A 344 -4.87 -3.75 -1.67
C HIS A 344 -3.80 -4.39 -0.77
N ARG A 345 -3.81 -5.73 -0.65
CA ARG A 345 -2.78 -6.49 0.08
C ARG A 345 -1.40 -6.34 -0.56
N GLU A 346 -1.32 -6.42 -1.88
CA GLU A 346 -0.08 -6.23 -2.62
C GLU A 346 0.46 -4.80 -2.48
N GLY A 347 -0.43 -3.79 -2.52
CA GLY A 347 -0.08 -2.40 -2.24
C GLY A 347 0.49 -2.21 -0.84
N ALA A 348 -0.20 -2.73 0.19
CA ALA A 348 0.26 -2.69 1.57
C ALA A 348 1.60 -3.43 1.77
N ARG A 349 1.76 -4.59 1.12
CA ARG A 349 3.01 -5.37 1.14
C ARG A 349 4.17 -4.59 0.50
N ARG A 350 3.94 -3.93 -0.64
CA ARG A 350 4.96 -3.10 -1.30
C ARG A 350 5.34 -1.90 -0.45
N LEU A 351 4.37 -1.22 0.17
CA LEU A 351 4.64 -0.10 1.08
C LEU A 351 5.48 -0.57 2.29
N GLY A 352 5.08 -1.67 2.93
CA GLY A 352 5.85 -2.26 4.02
C GLY A 352 7.26 -2.70 3.61
N LEU A 353 7.45 -3.18 2.37
CA LEU A 353 8.77 -3.47 1.82
C LEU A 353 9.62 -2.20 1.66
N LEU A 354 9.05 -1.11 1.14
CA LEU A 354 9.75 0.17 1.00
C LEU A 354 10.16 0.75 2.37
N GLU A 355 9.28 0.67 3.36
CA GLU A 355 9.58 1.05 4.76
C GLU A 355 10.71 0.19 5.33
N ALA A 356 10.65 -1.13 5.14
CA ALA A 356 11.67 -2.06 5.60
C ALA A 356 13.04 -1.79 4.94
N ILE A 357 13.08 -1.50 3.63
CA ILE A 357 14.32 -1.11 2.92
C ILE A 357 14.90 0.20 3.51
N GLY A 358 14.02 1.17 3.79
CA GLY A 358 14.42 2.42 4.44
C GLY A 358 15.06 2.18 5.81
N GLN A 359 14.47 1.30 6.62
CA GLN A 359 14.96 0.95 7.95
C GLN A 359 16.23 0.09 7.94
N SER A 360 16.32 -0.92 7.06
CA SER A 360 17.45 -1.83 7.01
C SER A 360 18.76 -1.14 6.61
N SER A 361 18.65 -0.02 5.89
CA SER A 361 19.82 0.75 5.47
C SER A 361 20.52 1.46 6.64
N GLY A 362 19.85 1.64 7.79
CA GLY A 362 20.36 2.40 8.94
C GLY A 362 20.54 3.90 8.70
N ASN A 363 20.28 4.39 7.48
CA ASN A 363 20.49 5.78 7.10
C ASN A 363 19.26 6.61 7.47
N GLY A 364 19.47 7.78 8.06
CA GLY A 364 18.41 8.75 8.26
C GLY A 364 17.95 9.28 6.89
N LEU A 365 16.65 9.19 6.60
CA LEU A 365 16.06 9.71 5.37
C LEU A 365 15.02 10.76 5.71
N LEU A 366 15.10 11.88 5.01
CA LEU A 366 14.11 12.95 5.04
C LEU A 366 13.80 13.36 3.61
N VAL A 367 12.52 13.55 3.29
CA VAL A 367 12.08 14.09 2.00
C VAL A 367 11.28 15.35 2.26
N GLU A 368 11.59 16.38 1.50
CA GLU A 368 10.88 17.66 1.50
C GLU A 368 10.40 18.00 0.09
N ASP A 369 9.36 18.82 -0.02
CA ASP A 369 8.94 19.40 -1.29
C ASP A 369 9.80 20.63 -1.69
N ASP A 370 9.49 21.23 -2.83
CA ASP A 370 10.19 22.44 -3.33
C ASP A 370 10.01 23.67 -2.41
N SER A 371 9.02 23.66 -1.49
CA SER A 371 8.82 24.71 -0.48
C SER A 371 9.63 24.49 0.80
N GLY A 372 10.19 23.29 1.01
CA GLY A 372 10.88 22.90 2.25
C GLY A 372 9.96 22.22 3.27
N GLN A 373 8.71 21.90 2.89
CA GLN A 373 7.80 21.14 3.73
C GLN A 373 8.22 19.67 3.77
N ILE A 374 8.40 19.13 4.96
CA ILE A 374 8.77 17.74 5.18
C ILE A 374 7.56 16.86 4.86
N THR A 375 7.73 15.98 3.87
CA THR A 375 6.70 15.04 3.41
C THR A 375 6.93 13.64 3.96
N TYR A 376 8.17 13.29 4.29
CA TYR A 376 8.52 11.98 4.81
C TYR A 376 9.79 12.03 5.67
N THR A 377 9.80 11.24 6.74
CA THR A 377 11.00 10.92 7.53
C THR A 377 10.96 9.46 7.93
N ASN A 378 12.09 8.76 7.85
CA ASN A 378 12.14 7.37 8.32
C ASN A 378 12.49 7.28 9.83
N GLN A 379 12.30 6.09 10.40
CA GLN A 379 12.64 5.82 11.79
C GLN A 379 14.13 5.97 12.10
N ALA A 380 15.02 5.64 11.17
CA ALA A 380 16.46 5.75 11.39
C ALA A 380 16.90 7.20 11.63
N LEU A 381 16.30 8.18 10.93
CA LEU A 381 16.54 9.61 11.19
C LEU A 381 16.18 9.97 12.63
N ARG A 382 15.00 9.54 13.08
CA ARG A 382 14.52 9.78 14.45
C ARG A 382 15.46 9.21 15.48
N THR A 383 15.86 7.95 15.31
CA THR A 383 16.79 7.28 16.23
C THR A 383 18.16 7.96 16.24
N MET A 384 18.67 8.36 15.06
CA MET A 384 19.98 8.99 14.91
C MET A 384 20.08 10.32 15.66
N TRP A 385 19.00 11.12 15.62
CA TRP A 385 18.90 12.45 16.20
C TRP A 385 18.11 12.52 17.52
N GLY A 386 17.67 11.37 18.05
CA GLY A 386 16.90 11.28 19.30
C GLY A 386 15.53 11.96 19.28
N LEU A 387 14.88 12.05 18.12
CA LEU A 387 13.62 12.77 17.93
C LEU A 387 12.41 11.88 18.18
N ALA A 388 11.42 12.40 18.92
CA ALA A 388 10.10 11.78 19.04
C ALA A 388 9.27 12.05 17.77
N GLU A 389 8.38 11.12 17.38
CA GLU A 389 7.56 11.26 16.16
C GLU A 389 6.67 12.52 16.17
N GLU A 390 6.16 12.90 17.33
CA GLU A 390 5.33 14.10 17.54
C GLU A 390 6.14 15.41 17.53
N SER A 391 7.48 15.32 17.60
CA SER A 391 8.39 16.47 17.73
C SER A 391 9.04 16.88 16.40
N ILE A 392 8.79 16.16 15.31
CA ILE A 392 9.33 16.50 13.99
C ILE A 392 8.58 17.73 13.45
N PRO A 393 9.27 18.86 13.22
CA PRO A 393 8.66 20.02 12.61
C PRO A 393 8.17 19.72 11.20
N THR A 394 7.19 20.48 10.70
CA THR A 394 6.68 20.30 9.33
C THR A 394 7.61 20.88 8.26
N HIS A 395 8.67 21.60 8.64
CA HIS A 395 9.55 22.33 7.72
C HIS A 395 11.02 22.09 8.05
N THR A 396 11.88 21.95 7.05
CA THR A 396 13.31 21.64 7.26
C THR A 396 14.09 22.75 7.93
N ASP A 397 13.81 24.02 7.64
CA ASP A 397 14.45 25.14 8.34
C ASP A 397 14.20 25.12 9.86
N GLN A 398 13.01 24.68 10.30
CA GLN A 398 12.70 24.52 11.72
C GLN A 398 13.43 23.30 12.30
N LEU A 399 13.49 22.20 11.54
CA LEU A 399 14.29 21.05 11.94
C LEU A 399 15.78 21.42 12.09
N ALA A 400 16.32 22.27 11.21
CA ALA A 400 17.70 22.77 11.32
C ALA A 400 17.98 23.43 12.67
N GLN A 401 17.02 24.22 13.17
CA GLN A 401 17.11 24.89 14.47
C GLN A 401 17.03 23.91 15.64
N VAL A 402 16.22 22.85 15.53
CA VAL A 402 16.14 21.81 16.58
C VAL A 402 17.45 21.01 16.64
N LEU A 403 18.08 20.78 15.48
CA LEU A 403 19.29 19.99 15.39
C LEU A 403 20.58 20.79 15.69
N SER A 404 20.54 22.12 15.67
CA SER A 404 21.74 22.96 15.80
C SER A 404 22.51 22.71 17.10
N ASP A 405 21.79 22.43 18.20
CA ASP A 405 22.39 22.22 19.52
C ASP A 405 23.19 20.91 19.62
N GLN A 406 22.93 19.95 18.72
CA GLN A 406 23.64 18.66 18.68
C GLN A 406 24.83 18.66 17.71
N ILE A 407 25.07 19.76 17.00
CA ILE A 407 26.12 19.86 15.97
C ILE A 407 27.33 20.58 16.55
N GLY A 408 28.41 19.84 16.76
CA GLY A 408 29.68 20.38 17.26
C GLY A 408 30.45 21.15 16.19
N SER A 409 30.52 20.60 14.97
CA SER A 409 31.14 21.27 13.83
C SER A 409 30.62 20.73 12.50
N LEU A 410 30.12 21.63 11.66
CA LEU A 410 30.08 21.50 10.20
C LEU A 410 31.00 22.62 9.65
N PRO A 411 31.19 22.82 8.34
CA PRO A 411 31.46 24.17 7.88
C PRO A 411 30.29 25.06 8.38
N ALA A 412 30.48 25.71 9.54
CA ALA A 412 29.53 26.41 10.40
C ALA A 412 28.39 25.59 11.10
N PRO A 413 28.16 25.74 12.42
CA PRO A 413 27.16 24.99 13.21
C PRO A 413 25.67 25.35 12.95
N HIS A 414 25.32 26.01 11.84
CA HIS A 414 23.96 26.51 11.58
C HIS A 414 23.49 26.37 10.11
N ARG A 415 24.14 25.54 9.28
CA ARG A 415 23.86 25.45 7.83
C ARG A 415 23.36 24.09 7.34
N LEU A 416 22.72 23.29 8.20
CA LEU A 416 21.95 22.14 7.71
C LEU A 416 20.77 22.65 6.87
N PHE A 417 20.54 22.03 5.71
CA PHE A 417 19.50 22.42 4.76
C PHE A 417 19.70 23.78 4.05
N ASP A 418 20.83 24.47 4.29
CA ASP A 418 21.11 25.78 3.72
C ASP A 418 21.58 25.71 2.25
N ALA A 419 21.22 26.74 1.48
CA ALA A 419 21.52 26.83 0.07
C ALA A 419 22.99 27.17 -0.24
N GLU A 420 23.76 27.76 0.69
CA GLU A 420 25.19 27.98 0.46
C GLU A 420 25.99 26.68 0.57
N THR A 421 25.61 25.79 1.51
CA THR A 421 26.31 24.52 1.73
C THR A 421 25.83 23.44 0.76
N PHE A 422 24.52 23.39 0.49
CA PHE A 422 23.92 22.33 -0.30
C PHE A 422 23.30 22.82 -1.62
N GLY A 423 23.49 24.07 -2.03
CA GLY A 423 22.88 24.62 -3.24
C GLY A 423 21.36 24.80 -3.15
N PRO A 424 20.73 25.43 -4.15
CA PRO A 424 19.29 25.72 -4.13
C PRO A 424 18.44 24.45 -4.05
N ARG A 425 17.27 24.53 -3.39
CA ARG A 425 16.32 23.42 -3.21
C ARG A 425 15.89 22.76 -4.54
N THR A 426 15.86 23.56 -5.61
CA THR A 426 15.52 23.11 -6.98
C THR A 426 16.73 22.60 -7.79
N GLY A 427 17.93 22.58 -7.22
CA GLY A 427 19.15 22.10 -7.87
C GLY A 427 19.14 20.59 -8.10
N PHE A 428 19.75 20.13 -9.21
CA PHE A 428 19.84 18.70 -9.55
C PHE A 428 21.18 18.06 -9.13
N ALA A 429 22.15 18.84 -8.66
CA ALA A 429 23.44 18.32 -8.26
C ALA A 429 23.34 17.60 -6.91
N THR A 430 23.88 16.38 -6.85
CA THR A 430 24.11 15.70 -5.58
C THR A 430 25.18 16.43 -4.81
N GLN A 431 24.90 16.76 -3.55
CA GLN A 431 25.86 17.43 -2.66
C GLN A 431 26.04 16.61 -1.39
N SER A 432 27.26 16.62 -0.84
CA SER A 432 27.59 15.92 0.40
C SER A 432 28.51 16.75 1.30
N ALA A 433 28.32 16.62 2.61
CA ALA A 433 29.17 17.24 3.62
C ALA A 433 29.18 16.40 4.92
N ASP A 434 30.33 16.35 5.59
CA ASP A 434 30.48 15.66 6.88
C ASP A 434 30.14 16.61 8.04
N CYS A 435 29.31 16.14 8.96
CA CYS A 435 28.87 16.81 10.18
C CYS A 435 29.40 16.08 11.41
N THR A 436 30.09 16.79 12.30
CA THR A 436 30.48 16.26 13.60
C THR A 436 29.45 16.67 14.65
N LEU A 437 28.88 15.68 15.33
CA LEU A 437 27.96 15.90 16.44
C LEU A 437 28.71 16.21 17.74
N THR A 438 28.03 16.83 18.70
CA THR A 438 28.57 17.16 20.02
C THR A 438 28.97 15.93 20.84
N ASP A 439 28.41 14.76 20.52
CA ASP A 439 28.75 13.47 21.15
C ASP A 439 29.96 12.76 20.48
N GLY A 440 30.56 13.39 19.46
CA GLY A 440 31.73 12.87 18.75
C GLY A 440 31.43 11.98 17.55
N ARG A 441 30.15 11.66 17.26
CA ARG A 441 29.79 10.95 16.03
C ARG A 441 30.01 11.83 14.80
N ILE A 442 30.32 11.19 13.67
CA ILE A 442 30.47 11.86 12.37
C ILE A 442 29.37 11.34 11.44
N LEU A 443 28.52 12.25 10.98
CA LEU A 443 27.45 11.98 10.02
C LEU A 443 27.81 12.56 8.65
N GLU A 444 27.82 11.73 7.61
CA GLU A 444 27.82 12.23 6.23
C GLU A 444 26.38 12.59 5.84
N VAL A 445 26.17 13.84 5.44
CA VAL A 445 24.88 14.37 4.97
C VAL A 445 24.93 14.51 3.46
N GLN A 446 24.06 13.80 2.77
CA GLN A 446 23.93 13.83 1.32
C GLN A 446 22.56 14.32 0.92
N THR A 447 22.47 14.98 -0.23
CA THR A 447 21.19 15.42 -0.76
C THR A 447 21.12 15.33 -2.27
N PHE A 448 19.95 14.97 -2.76
CA PHE A 448 19.65 14.76 -4.17
C PHE A 448 18.19 15.10 -4.46
N ARG A 449 17.92 15.56 -5.69
CA ARG A 449 16.56 15.87 -6.13
C ARG A 449 15.83 14.58 -6.51
N VAL A 450 14.55 14.49 -6.16
CA VAL A 450 13.65 13.40 -6.55
C VAL A 450 12.46 13.98 -7.27
N SER A 451 12.17 13.45 -8.45
CA SER A 451 10.91 13.67 -9.16
C SER A 451 10.40 12.30 -9.59
N THR A 452 9.18 11.97 -9.15
CA THR A 452 8.52 10.72 -9.51
C THR A 452 7.34 11.02 -10.45
N PRO A 453 7.01 10.12 -11.39
CA PRO A 453 5.85 10.28 -12.27
C PRO A 453 4.50 10.40 -11.55
N HIS A 454 4.46 10.06 -10.25
CA HIS A 454 3.27 10.05 -9.41
C HIS A 454 3.16 11.29 -8.50
N GLY A 455 3.93 12.35 -8.78
CA GLY A 455 3.76 13.67 -8.18
C GLY A 455 4.60 13.95 -6.93
N LEU A 456 5.48 13.03 -6.51
CA LEU A 456 6.48 13.36 -5.51
C LEU A 456 7.63 14.11 -6.18
N GLU A 457 7.63 15.43 -6.03
CA GLU A 457 8.69 16.34 -6.47
C GLU A 457 9.27 17.07 -5.26
N GLY A 458 10.59 17.05 -5.15
CA GLY A 458 11.29 17.75 -4.10
C GLY A 458 12.69 17.22 -3.88
N ARG A 459 13.17 17.34 -2.65
CA ARG A 459 14.55 17.08 -2.27
C ARG A 459 14.63 16.02 -1.19
N THR A 460 15.53 15.05 -1.37
CA THR A 460 15.80 14.02 -0.38
C THR A 460 17.12 14.30 0.32
N TRP A 461 17.13 14.07 1.62
CA TRP A 461 18.26 14.20 2.52
C TRP A 461 18.56 12.83 3.11
N ARG A 462 19.82 12.44 3.06
CA ARG A 462 20.33 11.17 3.58
C ARG A 462 21.42 11.45 4.59
N PHE A 463 21.31 10.85 5.76
CA PHE A 463 22.25 10.95 6.87
C PHE A 463 22.86 9.57 7.12
N ILE A 464 24.18 9.48 7.08
CA ILE A 464 24.93 8.22 7.20
C ILE A 464 25.91 8.36 8.37
N ASP A 465 25.86 7.46 9.35
CA ASP A 465 26.89 7.43 10.40
C ASP A 465 28.18 6.82 9.84
N VAL A 466 29.19 7.66 9.66
CA VAL A 466 30.49 7.30 9.09
C VAL A 466 31.59 7.31 10.15
N THR A 467 31.24 7.32 11.44
CA THR A 467 32.21 7.39 12.55
C THR A 467 33.24 6.26 12.48
N LYS A 468 32.79 5.00 12.37
CA LYS A 468 33.70 3.84 12.27
C LYS A 468 34.50 3.83 10.96
N PRO A 469 33.88 3.96 9.77
CA PRO A 469 34.63 4.00 8.51
C PRO A 469 35.71 5.09 8.46
N ARG A 470 35.42 6.30 8.98
CA ARG A 470 36.39 7.40 9.02
C ARG A 470 37.54 7.09 9.97
N ALA A 471 37.28 6.52 11.15
CA ALA A 471 38.31 6.11 12.09
C ALA A 471 39.21 5.00 11.51
N GLU A 472 38.62 3.98 10.89
CA GLU A 472 39.35 2.89 10.24
C GLU A 472 40.22 3.39 9.07
N THR A 473 39.69 4.30 8.25
CA THR A 473 40.45 4.92 7.15
C THR A 473 41.66 5.69 7.69
N GLN A 474 41.48 6.44 8.78
CA GLN A 474 42.57 7.19 9.41
C GLN A 474 43.64 6.25 10.00
N LEU A 475 43.23 5.17 10.66
CA LEU A 475 44.13 4.13 11.16
C LEU A 475 44.91 3.45 10.02
N MET A 476 44.23 3.14 8.92
CA MET A 476 44.87 2.55 7.73
C MET A 476 45.94 3.49 7.14
N ILE A 477 45.63 4.79 6.99
CA ILE A 477 46.59 5.79 6.52
C ILE A 477 47.79 5.88 7.48
N GLN A 478 47.55 5.84 8.79
CA GLN A 478 48.61 5.87 9.79
C GLN A 478 49.51 4.62 9.70
N ASN A 479 48.92 3.43 9.55
CA ASN A 479 49.66 2.18 9.38
C ASN A 479 50.47 2.16 8.09
N GLN A 480 49.92 2.66 6.97
CA GLN A 480 50.66 2.78 5.71
C GLN A 480 51.86 3.72 5.83
N LYS A 481 51.73 4.82 6.59
CA LYS A 481 52.86 5.71 6.88
C LYS A 481 53.95 5.01 7.69
N LEU A 482 53.58 4.21 8.69
CA LEU A 482 54.51 3.43 9.50
C LEU A 482 55.23 2.34 8.66
N GLU A 483 54.49 1.62 7.82
CA GLU A 483 55.05 0.60 6.92
C GLU A 483 56.05 1.20 5.92
N GLY A 484 55.70 2.34 5.31
CA GLY A 484 56.59 3.07 4.39
C GLY A 484 57.88 3.55 5.06
N LEU A 485 57.79 4.00 6.32
CA LEU A 485 58.97 4.38 7.09
C LEU A 485 59.86 3.17 7.41
N GLY A 486 59.26 2.02 7.73
CA GLY A 486 60.02 0.81 8.06
C GLY A 486 60.79 0.21 6.89
N ILE A 487 60.24 0.26 5.67
CA ILE A 487 60.93 -0.17 4.45
C ILE A 487 62.13 0.74 4.13
N LEU A 488 61.96 2.06 4.29
CA LEU A 488 63.04 3.03 4.10
C LEU A 488 64.14 2.88 5.16
N ALA A 489 63.75 2.63 6.42
CA ALA A 489 64.69 2.44 7.51
C ALA A 489 65.60 1.22 7.29
N ASP A 490 65.06 0.08 6.85
CA ASP A 490 65.83 -1.16 6.64
C ASP A 490 66.90 -1.03 5.53
N GLY A 491 66.51 -0.46 4.38
CA GLY A 491 67.42 -0.22 3.27
C GLY A 491 68.52 0.81 3.57
N ILE A 492 68.16 1.93 4.18
CA ILE A 492 69.10 3.01 4.52
C ILE A 492 70.04 2.56 5.65
N ALA A 493 69.52 1.86 6.66
CA ALA A 493 70.32 1.45 7.80
C ALA A 493 71.36 0.38 7.45
N HIS A 494 71.03 -0.53 6.54
CA HIS A 494 72.01 -1.49 6.02
C HIS A 494 73.17 -0.77 5.30
N GLU A 495 72.89 0.23 4.47
CA GLU A 495 73.92 1.04 3.80
C GLU A 495 74.77 1.86 4.79
N PHE A 496 74.15 2.46 5.81
CA PHE A 496 74.87 3.19 6.84
C PHE A 496 75.80 2.28 7.65
N ASN A 497 75.31 1.10 8.07
CA ASN A 497 76.15 0.14 8.79
C ASN A 497 77.33 -0.34 7.95
N ASN A 498 77.17 -0.50 6.64
CA ASN A 498 78.28 -0.85 5.75
C ASN A 498 79.34 0.25 5.65
N LEU A 499 78.91 1.51 5.55
CA LEU A 499 79.82 2.65 5.55
C LEU A 499 80.55 2.79 6.90
N LEU A 500 79.85 2.59 8.01
CA LEU A 500 80.43 2.66 9.34
C LEU A 500 81.42 1.52 9.60
N ALA A 501 81.10 0.29 9.20
CA ALA A 501 82.03 -0.84 9.28
C ALA A 501 83.31 -0.58 8.47
N THR A 502 83.20 0.08 7.32
CA THR A 502 84.35 0.49 6.50
C THR A 502 85.18 1.58 7.20
N ILE A 503 84.54 2.55 7.85
CA ILE A 503 85.22 3.61 8.60
C ILE A 503 85.97 3.02 9.80
N VAL A 504 85.34 2.14 10.57
CA VAL A 504 85.96 1.43 11.71
C VAL A 504 87.12 0.57 11.24
N GLY A 505 86.94 -0.26 10.20
CA GLY A 505 87.99 -1.13 9.71
C GLY A 505 89.22 -0.38 9.16
N ASN A 506 89.02 0.77 8.50
CA ASN A 506 90.14 1.61 8.08
C ASN A 506 90.84 2.30 9.27
N ALA A 507 90.09 2.68 10.30
CA ALA A 507 90.67 3.23 11.53
C ALA A 507 91.55 2.19 12.23
N GLU A 508 91.08 0.95 12.37
CA GLU A 508 91.85 -0.15 12.95
C GLU A 508 93.16 -0.41 12.16
N LEU A 509 93.10 -0.42 10.82
CA LEU A 509 94.29 -0.59 9.96
C LEU A 509 95.28 0.58 10.07
N ILE A 510 94.79 1.81 10.25
CA ILE A 510 95.65 2.97 10.48
C ILE A 510 96.34 2.84 11.86
N ARG A 511 95.63 2.34 12.88
CA ARG A 511 96.18 2.10 14.22
C ARG A 511 97.31 1.08 14.21
N GLU A 512 97.17 0.00 13.45
CA GLU A 512 98.19 -1.06 13.35
C GLU A 512 99.49 -0.60 12.68
N ASN A 513 99.47 0.52 11.92
CA ASN A 513 100.59 1.00 11.12
C ASN A 513 101.18 2.35 11.60
N LEU A 514 100.70 2.89 12.73
CA LEU A 514 101.23 4.12 13.33
C LEU A 514 102.23 3.78 14.45
N ASP A 515 103.38 4.47 14.46
CA ASP A 515 104.29 4.49 15.62
C ASP A 515 103.71 5.40 16.72
N ASP A 516 103.94 5.06 17.99
CA ASP A 516 103.38 5.66 19.23
C ASP A 516 103.50 7.21 19.32
N ASP A 517 102.68 7.94 18.57
CA ASP A 517 102.52 9.39 18.68
C ASP A 517 101.15 9.72 19.32
N ALA A 518 101.19 10.34 20.50
CA ALA A 518 100.05 10.43 21.43
C ALA A 518 98.86 11.25 20.90
N ASP A 519 99.10 12.23 20.02
CA ASP A 519 98.03 13.05 19.42
C ASP A 519 97.27 12.28 18.31
N SER A 520 97.96 11.37 17.61
CA SER A 520 97.36 10.56 16.54
C SER A 520 96.52 9.40 17.09
N SER A 521 96.92 8.80 18.22
CA SER A 521 96.14 7.73 18.87
C SER A 521 94.81 8.25 19.42
N THR A 522 94.83 9.42 20.06
CA THR A 522 93.63 10.06 20.65
C THR A 522 92.60 10.40 19.57
N SER A 523 93.04 10.95 18.44
CA SER A 523 92.15 11.28 17.31
C SER A 523 91.52 10.03 16.66
N LEU A 524 92.24 8.90 16.67
CA LEU A 524 91.75 7.62 16.15
C LEU A 524 90.70 6.99 17.07
N GLU A 525 90.93 7.04 18.38
CA GLU A 525 89.97 6.58 19.40
C GLU A 525 88.65 7.37 19.33
N GLU A 526 88.73 8.69 19.11
CA GLU A 526 87.53 9.52 18.92
C GLU A 526 86.76 9.15 17.64
N LEU A 527 87.46 8.77 16.57
CA LEU A 527 86.86 8.37 15.30
C LEU A 527 86.19 6.99 15.41
N GLU A 528 86.86 6.00 16.01
CA GLU A 528 86.28 4.69 16.32
C GLU A 528 85.05 4.84 17.22
N GLY A 529 85.16 5.65 18.28
CA GLY A 529 84.06 5.96 19.19
C GLY A 529 82.87 6.62 18.49
N ALA A 530 83.11 7.56 17.58
CA ALA A 530 82.06 8.22 16.81
C ALA A 530 81.36 7.26 15.82
N ALA A 531 82.11 6.36 15.18
CA ALA A 531 81.56 5.38 14.24
C ALA A 531 80.73 4.30 14.95
N LEU A 532 81.19 3.81 16.10
CA LEU A 532 80.42 2.91 16.96
C LEU A 532 79.13 3.57 17.46
N GLN A 533 79.18 4.84 17.89
CA GLN A 533 77.99 5.59 18.27
C GLN A 533 77.01 5.79 17.11
N ALA A 534 77.50 5.97 15.87
CA ALA A 534 76.65 6.09 14.70
C ALA A 534 75.97 4.77 14.32
N SER A 535 76.64 3.63 14.51
CA SER A 535 76.06 2.30 14.26
C SER A 535 74.97 1.99 15.27
N GLU A 536 75.21 2.34 16.53
CA GLU A 536 74.22 2.20 17.60
C GLU A 536 72.96 3.03 17.34
N ARG A 537 73.10 4.28 16.87
CA ARG A 537 71.95 5.11 16.48
C ARG A 537 71.19 4.56 15.28
N THR A 538 71.89 3.93 14.34
CA THR A 538 71.29 3.28 13.17
C THR A 538 70.48 2.06 13.61
N ARG A 539 70.97 1.29 14.59
CA ARG A 539 70.26 0.15 15.20
C ARG A 539 68.99 0.57 15.94
N GLN A 540 69.02 1.69 16.65
CA GLN A 540 67.85 2.28 17.31
C GLN A 540 66.75 2.69 16.31
N LEU A 541 67.15 3.17 15.12
CA LEU A 541 66.24 3.49 14.01
C LEU A 541 65.57 2.25 13.39
N ILE A 542 66.30 1.14 13.25
CA ILE A 542 65.76 -0.15 12.79
C ILE A 542 64.80 -0.76 13.83
N ALA A 543 65.17 -0.73 15.12
CA ALA A 543 64.34 -1.26 16.20
C ALA A 543 62.97 -0.55 16.29
N TYR A 544 62.94 0.75 15.96
CA TYR A 544 61.69 1.53 15.86
C TYR A 544 60.75 1.05 14.73
N ALA A 545 61.28 0.53 13.63
CA ALA A 545 60.48 0.03 12.50
C ALA A 545 59.75 -1.30 12.80
N GLY A 546 59.95 -1.89 13.99
CA GLY A 546 59.22 -3.08 14.45
C GLY A 546 59.49 -4.38 13.65
N LYS A 547 60.43 -4.36 12.70
CA LYS A 547 60.71 -5.48 11.77
C LYS A 547 61.98 -6.27 12.06
N ALA A 548 62.72 -5.95 13.11
CA ALA A 548 63.88 -6.76 13.46
C ALA A 548 63.42 -8.12 14.02
N SER A 549 63.63 -9.20 13.27
CA SER A 549 63.53 -10.56 13.81
C SER A 549 64.69 -10.77 14.76
N PHE A 550 64.42 -10.71 16.06
CA PHE A 550 65.45 -10.87 17.09
C PHE A 550 65.69 -12.36 17.35
N GLU A 551 66.95 -12.79 17.38
CA GLU A 551 67.30 -14.13 17.85
C GLU A 551 66.94 -14.24 19.34
N ARG A 552 65.98 -15.11 19.67
CA ARG A 552 65.53 -15.33 21.05
C ARG A 552 66.39 -16.39 21.70
N GLU A 553 67.10 -16.01 22.76
CA GLU A 553 67.88 -16.91 23.60
C GLU A 553 67.26 -17.07 24.99
N THR A 554 67.60 -18.15 25.68
CA THR A 554 67.15 -18.40 27.06
C THR A 554 68.01 -17.60 28.02
N ILE A 555 67.42 -16.61 28.70
CA ILE A 555 68.14 -15.67 29.55
C ILE A 555 67.62 -15.64 30.99
N ASN A 556 68.51 -15.30 31.91
CA ASN A 556 68.16 -14.89 33.28
C ASN A 556 67.97 -13.37 33.30
N LEU A 557 66.72 -12.91 33.37
CA LEU A 557 66.38 -11.48 33.35
C LEU A 557 67.01 -10.71 34.52
N GLY A 558 67.16 -11.36 35.69
CA GLY A 558 67.78 -10.73 36.86
C GLY A 558 69.27 -10.51 36.69
N GLU A 559 69.98 -11.46 36.08
CA GLU A 559 71.41 -11.33 35.77
C GLU A 559 71.64 -10.27 34.69
N LEU A 560 70.84 -10.28 33.61
CA LEU A 560 70.91 -9.28 32.54
C LEU A 560 70.72 -7.85 33.08
N VAL A 561 69.70 -7.63 33.91
CA VAL A 561 69.43 -6.31 34.50
C VAL A 561 70.57 -5.86 35.42
N ARG A 562 71.15 -6.78 36.19
CA ARG A 562 72.30 -6.49 37.05
C ARG A 562 73.53 -6.11 36.23
N GLU A 563 73.87 -6.91 35.22
CA GLU A 563 75.00 -6.67 34.32
C GLU A 563 74.90 -5.30 33.65
N VAL A 564 73.75 -4.99 33.03
CA VAL A 564 73.53 -3.70 32.38
C VAL A 564 73.61 -2.55 33.38
N GLY A 565 73.00 -2.70 34.55
CA GLY A 565 73.01 -1.65 35.56
C GLY A 565 74.41 -1.38 36.12
N GLU A 566 75.22 -2.41 36.35
CA GLU A 566 76.61 -2.28 36.81
C GLU A 566 77.50 -1.62 35.76
N LEU A 567 77.36 -2.02 34.48
CA LEU A 567 78.08 -1.37 33.37
C LEU A 567 77.67 0.11 33.21
N SER A 568 76.37 0.40 33.33
CA SER A 568 75.85 1.76 33.22
C SER A 568 76.33 2.67 34.36
N ALA A 569 76.51 2.11 35.56
CA ALA A 569 76.97 2.84 36.74
C ALA A 569 78.33 3.54 36.51
N VAL A 570 79.20 2.94 35.69
CA VAL A 570 80.53 3.49 35.36
C VAL A 570 80.43 4.81 34.60
N SER A 571 79.37 5.00 33.81
CA SER A 571 79.13 6.22 33.04
C SER A 571 78.34 7.29 33.80
N PHE A 572 77.78 6.95 34.96
CA PHE A 572 76.99 7.90 35.74
C PHE A 572 77.88 8.79 36.61
N PRO A 573 77.52 10.08 36.79
CA PRO A 573 78.19 10.94 37.74
C PRO A 573 78.19 10.34 39.16
N GLY A 574 79.25 10.54 39.93
CA GLY A 574 79.40 9.95 41.27
C GLY A 574 78.34 10.36 42.30
N HIS A 575 77.45 11.31 41.98
CA HIS A 575 76.29 11.69 42.79
C HIS A 575 75.04 10.83 42.55
N VAL A 576 75.04 9.96 41.53
CA VAL A 576 73.94 9.03 41.23
C VAL A 576 74.19 7.69 41.92
N LYS A 577 73.25 7.24 42.75
CA LYS A 577 73.29 5.93 43.40
C LYS A 577 72.37 4.94 42.70
N LEU A 578 72.86 3.74 42.42
CA LEU A 578 72.06 2.62 41.92
C LEU A 578 71.73 1.66 43.06
N ASP A 579 70.44 1.41 43.30
CA ASP A 579 69.92 0.44 44.28
C ASP A 579 69.25 -0.73 43.56
N PHE A 580 69.78 -1.95 43.73
CA PHE A 580 69.26 -3.16 43.09
C PHE A 580 68.39 -3.96 44.06
N ARG A 581 67.09 -4.07 43.73
CA ARG A 581 66.09 -4.89 44.42
C ARG A 581 65.62 -6.01 43.51
N LEU A 582 66.55 -6.88 43.15
CA LEU A 582 66.31 -7.96 42.20
C LEU A 582 65.87 -9.23 42.92
N HIS A 583 64.82 -9.88 42.42
CA HIS A 583 64.38 -11.16 42.95
C HIS A 583 65.47 -12.23 42.74
N PRO A 584 65.87 -13.01 43.77
CA PRO A 584 67.05 -13.87 43.70
C PRO A 584 66.92 -15.05 42.74
N ASN A 585 65.69 -15.52 42.49
CA ASN A 585 65.41 -16.68 41.62
C ASN A 585 64.28 -16.36 40.64
N LEU A 586 64.58 -15.66 39.54
CA LEU A 586 63.61 -15.44 38.46
C LEU A 586 63.61 -16.65 37.49
N PRO A 587 62.45 -17.09 36.99
CA PRO A 587 62.35 -18.01 35.86
C PRO A 587 63.15 -17.52 34.65
N LEU A 588 63.73 -18.45 33.91
CA LEU A 588 64.38 -18.16 32.63
C LEU A 588 63.30 -17.81 31.58
N VAL A 589 63.60 -16.85 30.70
CA VAL A 589 62.69 -16.41 29.63
C VAL A 589 63.40 -16.48 28.27
N ARG A 590 62.65 -16.80 27.21
CA ARG A 590 63.16 -16.75 25.84
C ARG A 590 62.93 -15.36 25.26
N ALA A 591 63.99 -14.57 25.15
CA ALA A 591 63.91 -13.19 24.66
C ALA A 591 65.21 -12.79 23.93
N GLY A 592 65.15 -11.70 23.17
CA GLY A 592 66.33 -11.08 22.60
C GLY A 592 67.11 -10.34 23.68
N ALA A 593 68.23 -10.92 24.12
CA ALA A 593 69.04 -10.31 25.19
C ALA A 593 69.62 -8.95 24.80
N PRO A 594 70.19 -8.73 23.59
CA PRO A 594 70.66 -7.41 23.18
C PRO A 594 69.57 -6.33 23.25
N GLU A 595 68.34 -6.69 22.88
CA GLU A 595 67.20 -5.79 22.84
C GLU A 595 66.67 -5.46 24.23
N LEU A 596 66.58 -6.45 25.12
CA LEU A 596 66.21 -6.18 26.51
C LEU A 596 67.30 -5.40 27.25
N ARG A 597 68.58 -5.63 26.95
CA ARG A 597 69.68 -4.77 27.44
C ARG A 597 69.47 -3.33 27.01
N GLN A 598 69.06 -3.11 25.75
CA GLN A 598 68.76 -1.78 25.22
C GLN A 598 67.62 -1.08 25.98
N VAL A 599 66.52 -1.79 26.25
CA VAL A 599 65.37 -1.25 27.00
C VAL A 599 65.79 -0.83 28.40
N VAL A 600 66.46 -1.73 29.12
CA VAL A 600 66.95 -1.47 30.49
C VAL A 600 67.91 -0.27 30.50
N MET A 601 68.85 -0.23 29.55
CA MET A 601 69.79 0.87 29.41
C MET A 601 69.09 2.21 29.12
N ASN A 602 68.08 2.23 28.25
CA ASN A 602 67.29 3.43 27.97
C ASN A 602 66.54 3.94 29.21
N PHE A 603 65.97 3.02 30.00
CA PHE A 603 65.29 3.39 31.24
C PHE A 603 66.28 3.96 32.26
N LEU A 604 67.45 3.33 32.42
CA LEU A 604 68.51 3.80 33.31
C LEU A 604 69.07 5.16 32.89
N MET A 605 69.36 5.37 31.61
CA MET A 605 69.85 6.67 31.10
C MET A 605 68.80 7.78 31.28
N ASN A 606 67.53 7.50 30.98
CA ASN A 606 66.47 8.48 31.19
C ASN A 606 66.29 8.82 32.68
N SER A 607 66.44 7.83 33.55
CA SER A 607 66.40 7.99 35.01
C SER A 607 67.57 8.82 35.52
N ALA A 608 68.80 8.54 35.07
CA ALA A 608 70.00 9.28 35.45
C ALA A 608 69.94 10.75 34.97
N ASP A 609 69.51 10.96 33.73
CA ASP A 609 69.35 12.31 33.19
C ASP A 609 68.27 13.11 33.94
N ALA A 610 67.21 12.45 34.45
CA ALA A 610 66.16 13.09 35.23
C ALA A 610 66.66 13.64 36.58
N LEU A 611 67.76 13.09 37.11
CA LEU A 611 68.43 13.60 38.32
C LEU A 611 69.21 14.89 38.04
N GLY A 612 69.74 15.04 36.83
CA GLY A 612 70.61 16.15 36.46
C GLY A 612 71.84 16.24 37.37
N GLU A 613 72.10 17.43 37.91
CA GLU A 613 73.24 17.68 38.83
C GLU A 613 72.92 17.31 40.30
N LYS A 614 71.68 16.93 40.63
CA LYS A 614 71.28 16.65 42.01
C LYS A 614 71.67 15.23 42.42
N PRO A 615 72.13 15.01 43.66
CA PRO A 615 72.30 13.65 44.17
C PRO A 615 70.94 12.96 44.24
N GLY A 616 70.88 11.71 43.78
CA GLY A 616 69.65 10.96 43.68
C GLY A 616 69.89 9.45 43.61
N THR A 617 68.82 8.68 43.67
CA THR A 617 68.84 7.22 43.66
C THR A 617 67.96 6.67 42.55
N ILE A 618 68.55 5.84 41.70
CA ILE A 618 67.83 5.02 40.73
C ILE A 618 67.64 3.63 41.34
N THR A 619 66.40 3.24 41.57
CA THR A 619 66.05 1.92 42.12
C THR A 619 65.61 0.99 40.99
N VAL A 620 66.30 -0.13 40.83
CA VAL A 620 65.98 -1.16 39.84
C VAL A 620 65.40 -2.38 40.55
N THR A 621 64.15 -2.71 40.24
CA THR A 621 63.41 -3.81 40.85
C THR A 621 63.04 -4.83 39.80
N SER A 622 63.16 -6.12 40.11
CA SER A 622 62.65 -7.19 39.27
C SER A 622 61.90 -8.23 40.09
N GLY A 623 60.87 -8.85 39.49
CA GLY A 623 60.01 -9.78 40.22
C GLY A 623 59.08 -10.58 39.32
N ILE A 624 58.23 -11.39 39.96
CA ILE A 624 57.20 -12.22 39.33
C ILE A 624 55.84 -11.64 39.72
N GLY A 625 54.92 -11.48 38.77
CA GLY A 625 53.62 -10.86 38.99
C GLY A 625 53.47 -9.57 38.19
N GLN A 626 52.95 -8.52 38.83
CA GLN A 626 52.76 -7.19 38.25
C GLN A 626 53.75 -6.19 38.86
N PRO A 627 54.24 -5.20 38.08
CA PRO A 627 55.01 -4.11 38.64
C PRO A 627 54.15 -3.23 39.57
N ASP A 628 54.78 -2.69 40.61
CA ASP A 628 54.11 -1.81 41.58
C ASP A 628 53.67 -0.51 40.90
N ARG A 629 52.42 -0.10 41.12
CA ARG A 629 51.93 1.22 40.66
C ARG A 629 52.49 2.35 41.51
N MET A 630 52.79 3.48 40.86
CA MET A 630 53.22 4.70 41.56
C MET A 630 52.00 5.35 42.26
N PRO A 631 52.01 5.49 43.61
CA PRO A 631 50.89 6.12 44.32
C PRO A 631 50.73 7.58 43.88
N HIS A 632 49.50 7.99 43.55
CA HIS A 632 49.17 9.36 43.15
C HIS A 632 49.91 9.89 41.91
N ALA A 633 50.23 9.02 40.94
CA ALA A 633 50.81 9.44 39.67
C ALA A 633 49.98 10.56 39.01
N GLU A 634 50.62 11.69 38.69
CA GLU A 634 49.99 12.82 37.98
C GLU A 634 49.97 12.59 36.46
N ALA A 635 50.91 11.78 35.98
CA ALA A 635 51.08 11.41 34.59
C ALA A 635 51.25 9.88 34.48
N SER A 636 50.45 9.23 33.63
CA SER A 636 50.56 7.78 33.40
C SER A 636 50.21 7.42 31.96
N VAL A 637 50.99 6.51 31.37
CA VAL A 637 50.72 5.94 30.05
C VAL A 637 51.10 4.45 30.07
N GLU A 638 50.27 3.62 29.45
CA GLU A 638 50.41 2.16 29.43
C GLU A 638 50.08 1.63 28.02
N TYR A 639 50.84 0.65 27.57
CA TYR A 639 50.74 0.06 26.23
C TYR A 639 51.02 -1.45 26.30
N GLY A 640 50.51 -2.19 25.31
CA GLY A 640 50.51 -3.65 25.27
C GLY A 640 49.35 -4.27 26.04
N ASP A 641 49.01 -5.52 25.74
CA ASP A 641 47.97 -6.25 26.46
C ASP A 641 48.52 -6.70 27.83
N PRO A 642 47.93 -6.26 28.96
CA PRO A 642 48.42 -6.60 30.28
C PRO A 642 48.23 -8.11 30.53
N ALA A 643 49.31 -8.88 30.49
CA ALA A 643 49.28 -10.27 30.92
C ALA A 643 49.05 -10.32 32.44
N ASP A 644 48.15 -11.20 32.92
CA ASP A 644 47.76 -11.25 34.34
C ASP A 644 48.95 -11.52 35.28
N VAL A 645 49.92 -12.33 34.85
CA VAL A 645 51.15 -12.67 35.61
C VAL A 645 52.34 -12.80 34.64
N GLY A 646 53.44 -12.12 34.94
CA GLY A 646 54.67 -12.18 34.14
C GLY A 646 55.95 -11.94 34.93
N LEU A 647 57.07 -11.82 34.23
CA LEU A 647 58.33 -11.31 34.80
C LEU A 647 58.40 -9.82 34.53
N TYR A 648 58.60 -9.01 35.57
CA TYR A 648 58.68 -7.55 35.40
C TYR A 648 60.06 -7.01 35.76
N VAL A 649 60.39 -5.89 35.12
CA VAL A 649 61.49 -5.01 35.49
C VAL A 649 60.93 -3.61 35.65
N GLN A 650 61.33 -2.94 36.73
CA GLN A 650 60.91 -1.60 37.07
C GLN A 650 62.14 -0.75 37.42
N VAL A 651 62.26 0.41 36.80
CA VAL A 651 63.27 1.42 37.09
C VAL A 651 62.56 2.64 37.64
N SER A 652 62.92 3.07 38.84
CA SER A 652 62.36 4.26 39.49
C SER A 652 63.45 5.27 39.81
N ASP A 653 63.21 6.54 39.48
CA ASP A 653 64.08 7.67 39.82
C ASP A 653 63.41 8.62 40.81
N ASP A 654 64.23 9.40 41.53
CA ASP A 654 63.84 10.54 42.36
C ASP A 654 64.16 11.88 41.67
N GLY A 655 64.03 11.91 40.33
CA GLY A 655 64.38 13.04 39.47
C GLY A 655 63.28 14.07 39.28
N CYS A 656 63.37 14.84 38.19
CA CYS A 656 62.47 15.96 37.91
C CYS A 656 61.04 15.57 37.52
N GLY A 657 60.76 14.29 37.23
CA GLY A 657 59.47 13.82 36.74
C GLY A 657 59.10 14.34 35.33
N ILE A 658 57.93 13.94 34.86
CA ILE A 658 57.39 14.23 33.52
C ILE A 658 56.10 15.03 33.65
N ASN A 659 55.96 16.09 32.86
CA ASN A 659 54.76 16.91 32.85
C ASN A 659 53.55 16.12 32.29
N PRO A 660 52.38 16.08 32.97
CA PRO A 660 51.19 15.38 32.50
C PRO A 660 50.72 15.78 31.10
N LEU A 661 50.98 17.02 30.66
CA LEU A 661 50.59 17.50 29.33
C LEU A 661 51.35 16.80 28.20
N VAL A 662 52.51 16.19 28.48
CA VAL A 662 53.37 15.60 27.45
C VAL A 662 53.60 14.10 27.62
N ILE A 663 53.04 13.46 28.66
CA ILE A 663 53.27 12.04 28.95
C ILE A 663 52.84 11.12 27.79
N ASN A 664 51.78 11.48 27.06
CA ASN A 664 51.31 10.70 25.91
C ASN A 664 52.26 10.77 24.71
N GLN A 665 53.16 11.76 24.67
CA GLN A 665 54.10 11.99 23.58
C GLN A 665 55.49 11.40 23.88
N VAL A 666 55.76 10.88 25.08
CA VAL A 666 57.12 10.41 25.47
C VAL A 666 57.63 9.23 24.64
N PHE A 667 56.72 8.55 23.94
CA PHE A 667 57.01 7.46 23.01
C PHE A 667 57.00 7.89 21.54
N ASP A 668 56.69 9.15 21.26
CA ASP A 668 56.74 9.69 19.91
C ASP A 668 58.21 9.86 19.48
N PRO A 669 58.58 9.44 18.26
CA PRO A 669 59.93 9.61 17.77
C PRO A 669 60.34 11.08 17.75
N PHE A 670 61.59 11.34 18.14
CA PHE A 670 62.17 12.69 18.23
C PHE A 670 61.55 13.59 19.31
N PHE A 671 60.53 13.11 20.05
CA PHE A 671 60.00 13.85 21.17
C PHE A 671 61.04 13.92 22.30
N THR A 672 61.39 15.14 22.68
CA THR A 672 62.30 15.36 23.80
C THR A 672 62.00 16.69 24.46
N THR A 673 62.12 16.72 25.79
CA THR A 673 62.09 17.95 26.59
C THR A 673 63.51 18.47 26.91
N LYS A 674 64.55 17.77 26.44
CA LYS A 674 65.96 18.11 26.68
C LYS A 674 66.52 18.92 25.51
N PHE A 675 67.23 20.00 25.79
CA PHE A 675 67.84 20.88 24.78
C PHE A 675 68.84 20.16 23.86
N ALA A 676 69.49 19.08 24.33
CA ALA A 676 70.42 18.24 23.56
C ALA A 676 69.92 16.80 23.35
N GLY A 677 68.65 16.51 23.67
CA GLY A 677 68.08 15.16 23.57
C GLY A 677 67.72 14.78 22.14
N ARG A 678 67.72 13.49 21.81
CA ARG A 678 67.34 12.97 20.48
C ARG A 678 65.95 12.33 20.42
N GLY A 679 65.34 12.03 21.57
CA GLY A 679 63.96 11.54 21.64
C GLY A 679 63.68 10.16 21.02
N LEU A 680 64.69 9.31 20.86
CA LEU A 680 64.54 8.00 20.22
C LEU A 680 64.52 6.81 21.19
N GLY A 681 65.08 6.94 22.40
CA GLY A 681 65.26 5.82 23.34
C GLY A 681 63.95 5.17 23.77
N LEU A 682 62.95 5.96 24.19
CA LEU A 682 61.65 5.42 24.60
C LEU A 682 60.83 4.91 23.42
N ALA A 683 60.88 5.58 22.26
CA ALA A 683 60.24 5.12 21.03
C ALA A 683 60.79 3.75 20.56
N ALA A 684 62.12 3.55 20.62
CA ALA A 684 62.75 2.26 20.35
C ALA A 684 62.40 1.21 21.41
N SER A 685 62.32 1.61 22.68
CA SER A 685 61.92 0.72 23.78
C SER A 685 60.50 0.20 23.59
N ARG A 686 59.56 1.05 23.13
CA ARG A 686 58.20 0.61 22.75
C ARG A 686 58.24 -0.47 21.68
N GLY A 687 58.95 -0.24 20.57
CA GLY A 687 59.01 -1.21 19.46
C GLY A 687 59.63 -2.56 19.87
N ILE A 688 60.66 -2.53 20.72
CA ILE A 688 61.27 -3.74 21.29
C ILE A 688 60.30 -4.49 22.21
N LEU A 689 59.57 -3.78 23.07
CA LEU A 689 58.64 -4.40 24.02
C LEU A 689 57.42 -4.99 23.30
N GLU A 690 56.92 -4.32 22.25
CA GLU A 690 55.86 -4.84 21.39
C GLU A 690 56.28 -6.14 20.67
N SER A 691 57.51 -6.24 20.16
CA SER A 691 58.00 -7.47 19.50
C SER A 691 58.19 -8.66 20.46
N HIS A 692 58.27 -8.38 21.76
CA HIS A 692 58.33 -9.36 22.84
C HIS A 692 56.95 -9.64 23.46
N SER A 693 55.88 -9.10 22.89
CA SER A 693 54.52 -9.17 23.45
C SER A 693 54.47 -8.72 24.92
N ALA A 694 55.30 -7.74 25.27
CA ALA A 694 55.41 -7.21 26.63
C ALA A 694 54.41 -6.07 26.83
N SER A 695 53.87 -5.98 28.04
CA SER A 695 53.17 -4.75 28.47
C SER A 695 54.17 -3.81 29.12
N PHE A 696 53.95 -2.50 28.99
CA PHE A 696 54.84 -1.50 29.56
C PHE A 696 54.09 -0.26 30.03
N ARG A 697 54.60 0.34 31.11
CA ARG A 697 53.97 1.46 31.80
C ARG A 697 55.00 2.49 32.23
N VAL A 698 54.66 3.77 32.03
CA VAL A 698 55.37 4.90 32.59
C VAL A 698 54.44 5.67 33.51
N GLU A 699 54.87 5.89 34.73
CA GLU A 699 54.17 6.69 35.74
C GLU A 699 55.12 7.76 36.24
N SER A 700 54.63 8.98 36.44
CA SER A 700 55.48 10.08 36.89
C SER A 700 54.70 11.10 37.72
N ILE A 701 55.40 11.74 38.66
CA ILE A 701 54.91 12.88 39.42
C ILE A 701 55.91 14.01 39.22
N LEU A 702 55.43 15.17 38.78
CA LEU A 702 56.30 16.27 38.43
C LEU A 702 57.07 16.76 39.68
N GLY A 703 58.40 16.83 39.56
CA GLY A 703 59.30 17.24 40.63
C GLY A 703 59.61 16.17 41.69
N ILE A 704 59.04 14.97 41.59
CA ILE A 704 59.30 13.85 42.53
C ILE A 704 60.06 12.71 41.84
N GLY A 705 59.75 12.38 40.59
CA GLY A 705 60.44 11.35 39.83
C GLY A 705 59.53 10.54 38.93
N SER A 706 60.10 9.55 38.24
CA SER A 706 59.40 8.68 37.31
C SER A 706 59.62 7.20 37.59
N ARG A 707 58.71 6.38 37.07
CA ARG A 707 58.75 4.93 37.13
C ARG A 707 58.49 4.36 35.75
N PHE A 708 59.48 3.67 35.21
CA PHE A 708 59.41 2.93 33.95
C PHE A 708 59.32 1.45 34.28
N SER A 709 58.35 0.74 33.71
CA SER A 709 58.19 -0.69 33.95
C SER A 709 57.78 -1.43 32.68
N PHE A 710 58.26 -2.66 32.54
CA PHE A 710 57.77 -3.59 31.53
C PHE A 710 57.53 -4.97 32.17
N LEU A 711 56.62 -5.73 31.57
CA LEU A 711 56.24 -7.08 31.98
C LEU A 711 56.26 -8.01 30.77
N LEU A 712 57.07 -9.06 30.87
CA LEU A 712 57.18 -10.14 29.90
C LEU A 712 56.25 -11.30 30.31
N PRO A 713 55.44 -11.84 29.40
CA PRO A 713 54.59 -13.00 29.70
C PRO A 713 55.45 -14.26 29.92
N LEU A 714 55.08 -15.09 30.90
CA LEU A 714 55.80 -16.34 31.22
C LEU A 714 55.64 -17.44 30.16
N ASN A 715 54.68 -17.29 29.23
CA ASN A 715 54.40 -18.24 28.16
C ASN A 715 54.74 -17.62 26.80
N SER A 716 56.02 -17.62 26.43
CA SER A 716 56.45 -17.23 25.08
C SER A 716 56.93 -18.45 24.27
N ASP A 717 56.27 -19.59 24.41
CA ASP A 717 56.31 -20.70 23.45
C ASP A 717 54.89 -21.27 23.30
N SER A 718 54.12 -20.66 22.40
CA SER A 718 53.14 -21.39 21.61
C SER A 718 53.54 -21.18 20.15
N ASP A 719 54.20 -22.18 19.58
CA ASP A 719 54.34 -22.33 18.13
C ASP A 719 52.95 -22.18 17.48
N GLN A 720 52.78 -21.09 16.73
CA GLN A 720 51.92 -21.00 15.55
C GLN A 720 52.66 -20.24 14.45
#